data_AF-A0A8J1ZP52-F1
#
_entry.id   AF-A0A8J1ZP52-F1
#
_cell.length_a   1.000
_cell.length_b   1.000
_cell.length_c   1.000
_cell.angle_alpha   90.00
_cell.angle_beta   90.00
_cell.angle_gamma   90.00
#
_symmetry.space_group_name_H-M   'P 1'
#
loop_
_entity.id
_entity.type
_entity.pdbx_description
1 polymer ?
#
loop_
_entity_poly.entity_id
_entity_poly.type
_entity_poly.pdbx_seq_one_letter_code
_entity_poly.pdbx_strand_id
1 'polypeptide(L)'
;MSMDEWKEHGDNSAKLFEAMAKDALMTLNEVRETACLTQYKEEFENLHAALRKAHENERRLIKKSKELAKELHNYQTKVSDTLQQSEGNHELCLQLNADIKGLGKKITDNTEKVSTKRQLCESYEKQIADLHASDQNGVTAEDYARLESLTLQKELQQREVDRAKEDAHHLTMVSERTREEVHVLLAKTCRSEAGIAALRERINEKRREADEITARKVDLEKDIDDLTLQSEENRAELRAKQQAFSHETQILQKIEQASRDMNAEEARLETEYKRLQEEMRLSKLKIDEENKRIRASENENDKKSVVLKEKSSIRKQLRKEIDVRLTGLSDALTEKTVEADEERKKVEEERAEWRGKAAEAEEQRKTLGKDCDAEQKRIESLLRERDILNKNVVKADEKTKQQIELVRNKETEVAQLKKDIAKWKVEAQRFRKKILQMEKLREAAAVELSVANAKYYNGLEELKARDERLHEIHKQISDVNTKLANQKSLYDAVVSDRNMYSKNLIASNEEIAGMEVQFKVMHNDISQVKDEIREKDHNLIREKFEEQKLAKGNEAIRESLERSRKRLLNLTGIIHTQQQEAKKLEKVIQTAEAEKLTQQKECKGVVDERGVLTKQLIRRNEELEKLYEGLKVQQSNMLHGENEYKAVCDSVVDMQKQIDKLKDEVQRCRGQMSSTTNIKREIHRLERELIHEQCKVKHLEEEMKNPMNVHRWRRLEGSDPQSYELLHNIKNLQRRLITKTEEVIECDMLIQEKEKLYVQLKNILARQPGAEVSEQLTWYTKSLRDKSNQMRAMGKELSGYHKSCEDLRLDVNRYKNELQAAKSDYFARRRRGELFTTARDSPAIGNTVAARMAPDAGGGSETR
;
A
#
# COMPACT_ATOMS: atom_id res chain seq x y z
N MET A 1 -30.10 25.26 -11.38
CA MET A 1 -29.18 26.23 -11.96
C MET A 1 -29.81 26.92 -13.16
N SER A 2 -29.55 28.22 -13.36
CA SER A 2 -29.96 28.99 -14.54
C SER A 2 -29.06 28.67 -15.75
N MET A 3 -29.47 29.08 -16.96
CA MET A 3 -28.66 28.85 -18.16
C MET A 3 -27.36 29.69 -18.18
N ASP A 4 -27.32 30.77 -17.40
CA ASP A 4 -26.17 31.67 -17.30
C ASP A 4 -25.17 31.23 -16.23
N GLU A 5 -25.60 30.61 -15.11
CA GLU A 5 -24.70 29.92 -14.18
C GLU A 5 -23.88 28.83 -14.89
N TRP A 6 -24.50 28.12 -15.85
CA TRP A 6 -23.82 27.16 -16.73
C TRP A 6 -22.92 27.80 -17.80
N LYS A 7 -22.99 29.12 -18.05
CA LYS A 7 -21.93 29.84 -18.81
C LYS A 7 -20.79 30.20 -17.88
N GLU A 8 -21.10 30.84 -16.75
CA GLU A 8 -20.13 31.44 -15.84
C GLU A 8 -19.17 30.39 -15.24
N HIS A 9 -19.69 29.21 -14.84
CA HIS A 9 -18.85 28.07 -14.48
C HIS A 9 -17.97 27.56 -15.64
N GLY A 10 -18.50 27.55 -16.87
CA GLY A 10 -17.78 27.05 -18.05
C GLY A 10 -16.63 27.97 -18.47
N ASP A 11 -16.85 29.28 -18.44
CA ASP A 11 -15.83 30.28 -18.78
C ASP A 11 -14.78 30.42 -17.68
N ASN A 12 -15.13 30.19 -16.41
CA ASN A 12 -14.14 30.12 -15.32
C ASN A 12 -13.34 28.82 -15.34
N SER A 13 -13.97 27.67 -15.60
CA SER A 13 -13.27 26.39 -15.81
C SER A 13 -12.25 26.49 -16.95
N ALA A 14 -12.64 27.05 -18.10
CA ALA A 14 -11.76 27.23 -19.25
C ALA A 14 -10.53 28.11 -18.91
N LYS A 15 -10.71 29.23 -18.21
CA LYS A 15 -9.60 30.10 -17.78
C LYS A 15 -8.67 29.41 -16.77
N LEU A 16 -9.23 28.65 -15.83
CA LEU A 16 -8.47 27.92 -14.82
C LEU A 16 -7.62 26.82 -15.47
N PHE A 17 -8.20 26.09 -16.43
CA PHE A 17 -7.49 25.10 -17.23
C PHE A 17 -6.39 25.74 -18.10
N GLU A 18 -6.65 26.88 -18.73
CA GLU A 18 -5.67 27.58 -19.56
C GLU A 18 -4.46 28.09 -18.75
N ALA A 19 -4.67 28.49 -17.49
CA ALA A 19 -3.59 28.76 -16.55
C ALA A 19 -2.82 27.48 -16.17
N MET A 20 -3.51 26.44 -15.70
CA MET A 20 -2.87 25.19 -15.28
C MET A 20 -2.09 24.50 -16.43
N ALA A 21 -2.60 24.55 -17.67
CA ALA A 21 -1.92 24.01 -18.84
C ALA A 21 -0.66 24.81 -19.22
N LYS A 22 -0.60 26.09 -18.87
CA LYS A 22 0.56 26.96 -19.07
C LYS A 22 1.66 26.69 -18.04
N ASP A 23 1.29 26.56 -16.77
CA ASP A 23 2.21 26.18 -15.69
C ASP A 23 2.73 24.75 -15.88
N ALA A 24 1.86 23.83 -16.32
CA ALA A 24 2.24 22.47 -16.72
C ALA A 24 3.21 22.45 -17.92
N LEU A 25 3.18 23.45 -18.81
CA LEU A 25 4.14 23.60 -19.91
C LEU A 25 5.47 24.22 -19.48
N MET A 26 5.46 25.17 -18.54
CA MET A 26 6.68 25.75 -17.97
C MET A 26 7.47 24.69 -17.19
N THR A 27 6.82 24.00 -16.26
CA THR A 27 7.45 22.91 -15.48
C THR A 27 7.98 21.77 -16.36
N LEU A 28 7.32 21.45 -17.48
CA LEU A 28 7.82 20.47 -18.45
C LEU A 28 9.09 20.91 -19.17
N ASN A 29 9.29 22.22 -19.38
CA ASN A 29 10.53 22.74 -19.94
C ASN A 29 11.66 22.75 -18.88
N GLU A 30 11.37 23.17 -17.65
CA GLU A 30 12.33 23.12 -16.53
C GLU A 30 12.83 21.68 -16.26
N VAL A 31 11.92 20.69 -16.32
CA VAL A 31 12.22 19.24 -16.23
C VAL A 31 13.03 18.71 -17.42
N ARG A 32 12.99 19.38 -18.59
CA ARG A 32 13.83 19.04 -19.75
C ARG A 32 15.23 19.64 -19.66
N GLU A 33 15.40 20.77 -18.98
CA GLU A 33 16.72 21.41 -18.76
C GLU A 33 17.50 20.77 -17.60
N THR A 34 16.81 20.19 -16.61
CA THR A 34 17.46 19.54 -15.45
C THR A 34 17.62 18.03 -15.64
N ALA A 35 18.86 17.60 -15.92
CA ALA A 35 19.19 16.19 -16.22
C ALA A 35 18.71 15.18 -15.15
N CYS A 36 18.64 15.57 -13.87
CA CYS A 36 18.16 14.73 -12.77
C CYS A 36 16.63 14.55 -12.72
N LEU A 37 15.84 15.47 -13.29
CA LEU A 37 14.38 15.39 -13.32
C LEU A 37 13.84 14.65 -14.55
N THR A 38 14.71 14.31 -15.51
CA THR A 38 14.35 13.54 -16.72
C THR A 38 13.62 12.23 -16.44
N GLN A 39 13.87 11.60 -15.28
CA GLN A 39 13.18 10.39 -14.82
C GLN A 39 11.69 10.63 -14.51
N TYR A 40 11.31 11.84 -14.13
CA TYR A 40 9.92 12.23 -13.84
C TYR A 40 9.23 12.90 -15.05
N LYS A 41 9.94 13.12 -16.16
CA LYS A 41 9.39 13.74 -17.37
C LYS A 41 8.18 12.97 -17.91
N GLU A 42 8.24 11.64 -17.90
CA GLU A 42 7.17 10.78 -18.38
C GLU A 42 5.93 10.86 -17.47
N GLU A 43 6.13 10.92 -16.14
CA GLU A 43 5.05 11.16 -15.16
C GLU A 43 4.38 12.54 -15.37
N PHE A 44 5.16 13.61 -15.61
CA PHE A 44 4.61 14.94 -15.90
C PHE A 44 3.89 15.01 -17.27
N GLU A 45 4.42 14.34 -18.30
CA GLU A 45 3.76 14.23 -19.61
C GLU A 45 2.44 13.42 -19.50
N ASN A 46 2.42 12.35 -18.70
CA ASN A 46 1.21 11.58 -18.37
C ASN A 46 0.19 12.40 -17.57
N LEU A 47 0.61 13.12 -16.52
CA LEU A 47 -0.27 13.94 -15.69
C LEU A 47 -0.93 15.08 -16.48
N HIS A 48 -0.17 15.75 -17.35
CA HIS A 48 -0.69 16.78 -18.25
C HIS A 48 -1.62 16.18 -19.32
N ALA A 49 -1.34 14.98 -19.83
CA ALA A 49 -2.26 14.27 -20.74
C ALA A 49 -3.57 13.83 -20.03
N ALA A 50 -3.50 13.45 -18.76
CA ALA A 50 -4.67 13.15 -17.93
C ALA A 50 -5.51 14.43 -17.68
N LEU A 51 -4.87 15.55 -17.32
CA LEU A 51 -5.53 16.84 -17.14
C LEU A 51 -6.28 17.30 -18.41
N ARG A 52 -5.64 17.16 -19.58
CA ARG A 52 -6.29 17.41 -20.89
C ARG A 52 -7.52 16.52 -21.11
N LYS A 53 -7.39 15.21 -20.90
CA LYS A 53 -8.51 14.26 -21.04
C LYS A 53 -9.65 14.57 -20.07
N ALA A 54 -9.34 14.96 -18.83
CA ALA A 54 -10.34 15.38 -17.84
C ALA A 54 -11.13 16.60 -18.32
N HIS A 55 -10.45 17.67 -18.73
CA HIS A 55 -11.11 18.89 -19.22
C HIS A 55 -11.85 18.67 -20.56
N GLU A 56 -11.34 17.83 -21.47
CA GLU A 56 -12.09 17.43 -22.67
C GLU A 56 -13.38 16.68 -22.31
N ASN A 57 -13.34 15.77 -21.33
CA ASN A 57 -14.51 15.02 -20.88
C ASN A 57 -15.52 15.94 -20.16
N GLU A 58 -15.06 16.82 -19.28
CA GLU A 58 -15.86 17.89 -18.65
C GLU A 58 -16.58 18.73 -19.71
N ARG A 59 -15.85 19.22 -20.71
CA ARG A 59 -16.38 20.05 -21.80
C ARG A 59 -17.38 19.30 -22.68
N ARG A 60 -17.19 17.99 -22.91
CA ARG A 60 -18.17 17.10 -23.57
C ARG A 60 -19.42 16.90 -22.71
N LEU A 61 -19.30 16.71 -21.40
CA LEU A 61 -20.42 16.56 -20.46
C LEU A 61 -21.25 17.85 -20.36
N ILE A 62 -20.60 19.01 -20.23
CA ILE A 62 -21.26 20.33 -20.24
C ILE A 62 -22.01 20.56 -21.56
N LYS A 63 -21.42 20.17 -22.71
CA LYS A 63 -22.10 20.25 -24.01
C LYS A 63 -23.32 19.35 -24.07
N LYS A 64 -23.20 18.07 -23.67
CA LYS A 64 -24.32 17.11 -23.64
C LYS A 64 -25.44 17.54 -22.68
N SER A 65 -25.09 18.11 -21.52
CA SER A 65 -26.07 18.71 -20.59
C SER A 65 -26.83 19.87 -21.22
N LYS A 66 -26.14 20.79 -21.90
CA LYS A 66 -26.75 21.92 -22.63
C LYS A 66 -27.60 21.47 -23.83
N GLU A 67 -27.33 20.30 -24.40
CA GLU A 67 -28.13 19.69 -25.47
C GLU A 67 -29.40 19.04 -24.89
N LEU A 68 -29.28 18.19 -23.85
CA LEU A 68 -30.41 17.59 -23.13
C LEU A 68 -31.37 18.64 -22.55
N ALA A 69 -30.85 19.74 -22.00
CA ALA A 69 -31.67 20.84 -21.48
C ALA A 69 -32.50 21.53 -22.58
N LYS A 70 -31.94 21.69 -23.79
CA LYS A 70 -32.66 22.22 -24.95
C LYS A 70 -33.70 21.22 -25.46
N GLU A 71 -33.39 19.93 -25.50
CA GLU A 71 -34.35 18.88 -25.87
C GLU A 71 -35.54 18.85 -24.90
N LEU A 72 -35.28 18.84 -23.59
CA LEU A 72 -36.34 18.90 -22.56
C LEU A 72 -37.24 20.13 -22.71
N HIS A 73 -36.66 21.32 -22.98
CA HIS A 73 -37.44 22.53 -23.23
C HIS A 73 -38.29 22.43 -24.52
N ASN A 74 -37.72 21.88 -25.60
CA ASN A 74 -38.41 21.65 -26.87
C ASN A 74 -39.52 20.59 -26.77
N TYR A 75 -39.38 19.61 -25.87
CA TYR A 75 -40.44 18.65 -25.59
C TYR A 75 -41.52 19.24 -24.69
N GLN A 76 -41.17 20.06 -23.69
CA GLN A 76 -42.15 20.73 -22.82
C GLN A 76 -43.02 21.74 -23.58
N THR A 77 -42.46 22.51 -24.51
CA THR A 77 -43.24 23.39 -25.41
C THR A 77 -44.20 22.56 -26.27
N LYS A 78 -43.72 21.52 -26.97
CA LYS A 78 -44.59 20.62 -27.76
C LYS A 78 -45.70 19.96 -26.94
N VAL A 79 -45.47 19.61 -25.68
CA VAL A 79 -46.51 19.11 -24.77
C VAL A 79 -47.53 20.20 -24.42
N SER A 80 -47.10 21.45 -24.24
CA SER A 80 -48.01 22.58 -24.04
C SER A 80 -48.89 22.83 -25.26
N ASP A 81 -48.29 22.89 -26.46
CA ASP A 81 -49.00 23.18 -27.71
C ASP A 81 -50.01 22.08 -28.06
N THR A 82 -49.63 20.81 -27.88
CA THR A 82 -50.52 19.67 -28.13
C THR A 82 -51.61 19.55 -27.06
N LEU A 83 -51.35 19.94 -25.80
CA LEU A 83 -52.36 19.98 -24.76
C LEU A 83 -53.44 21.02 -25.08
N GLN A 84 -53.07 22.25 -25.44
CA GLN A 84 -54.03 23.29 -25.84
C GLN A 84 -54.87 22.87 -27.06
N GLN A 85 -54.27 22.19 -28.04
CA GLN A 85 -55.02 21.62 -29.17
C GLN A 85 -55.98 20.51 -28.72
N SER A 86 -55.60 19.67 -27.76
CA SER A 86 -56.46 18.62 -27.22
C SER A 86 -57.66 19.20 -26.45
N GLU A 87 -57.40 20.23 -25.63
CA GLU A 87 -58.41 20.96 -24.85
C GLU A 87 -59.42 21.67 -25.77
N GLY A 88 -58.96 22.42 -26.78
CA GLY A 88 -59.85 23.08 -27.75
C GLY A 88 -60.68 22.10 -28.60
N ASN A 89 -60.13 20.94 -28.97
CA ASN A 89 -60.91 19.87 -29.62
C ASN A 89 -61.96 19.27 -28.67
N HIS A 90 -61.66 19.16 -27.37
CA HIS A 90 -62.60 18.67 -26.36
C HIS A 90 -63.78 19.65 -26.15
N GLU A 91 -63.51 20.96 -26.04
CA GLU A 91 -64.57 21.98 -25.95
C GLU A 91 -65.50 21.97 -27.18
N LEU A 92 -64.93 21.87 -28.38
CA LEU A 92 -65.72 21.77 -29.62
C LEU A 92 -66.60 20.50 -29.65
N CYS A 93 -66.08 19.37 -29.16
CA CYS A 93 -66.87 18.14 -28.98
C CYS A 93 -68.04 18.35 -27.99
N LEU A 94 -67.86 19.10 -26.90
CA LEU A 94 -68.92 19.39 -25.95
C LEU A 94 -70.02 20.28 -26.56
N GLN A 95 -69.63 21.29 -27.36
CA GLN A 95 -70.57 22.17 -28.07
C GLN A 95 -71.41 21.39 -29.09
N LEU A 96 -70.77 20.63 -29.98
CA LEU A 96 -71.48 19.82 -30.99
C LEU A 96 -72.39 18.75 -30.34
N ASN A 97 -72.00 18.17 -29.20
CA ASN A 97 -72.88 17.27 -28.44
C ASN A 97 -74.09 17.97 -27.80
N ALA A 98 -74.04 19.28 -27.55
CA ALA A 98 -75.21 20.06 -27.17
C ALA A 98 -76.12 20.31 -28.39
N ASP A 99 -75.55 20.62 -29.55
CA ASP A 99 -76.30 20.81 -30.80
C ASP A 99 -77.01 19.52 -31.26
N ILE A 100 -76.35 18.36 -31.17
CA ILE A 100 -76.97 17.04 -31.46
C ILE A 100 -78.18 16.79 -30.54
N LYS A 101 -78.12 17.20 -29.26
CA LYS A 101 -79.26 17.14 -28.34
C LYS A 101 -80.37 18.13 -28.71
N GLY A 102 -80.01 19.32 -29.21
CA GLY A 102 -80.95 20.32 -29.72
C GLY A 102 -81.66 19.88 -31.00
N LEU A 103 -80.92 19.29 -31.94
CA LEU A 103 -81.47 18.66 -33.16
C LEU A 103 -82.36 17.47 -32.81
N GLY A 104 -81.94 16.62 -31.87
CA GLY A 104 -82.74 15.51 -31.36
C GLY A 104 -84.14 15.93 -30.89
N LYS A 105 -84.23 17.03 -30.12
CA LYS A 105 -85.53 17.61 -29.73
C LYS A 105 -86.35 18.10 -30.92
N LYS A 106 -85.74 18.85 -31.85
CA LYS A 106 -86.46 19.32 -33.06
C LYS A 106 -86.98 18.17 -33.93
N ILE A 107 -86.27 17.04 -33.96
CA ILE A 107 -86.73 15.81 -34.62
C ILE A 107 -87.94 15.23 -33.88
N THR A 108 -87.88 15.06 -32.54
CA THR A 108 -89.04 14.55 -31.77
C THR A 108 -90.26 15.45 -31.94
N ASP A 109 -90.10 16.77 -31.79
CA ASP A 109 -91.17 17.77 -31.95
C ASP A 109 -91.83 17.67 -33.34
N ASN A 110 -91.05 17.42 -34.40
CA ASN A 110 -91.60 17.26 -35.75
C ASN A 110 -92.22 15.88 -35.97
N THR A 111 -91.70 14.81 -35.38
CA THR A 111 -92.37 13.49 -35.45
C THR A 111 -93.70 13.46 -34.69
N GLU A 112 -93.84 14.24 -33.61
CA GLU A 112 -95.10 14.43 -32.89
C GLU A 112 -96.10 15.29 -33.67
N LYS A 113 -95.64 16.32 -34.41
CA LYS A 113 -96.48 17.03 -35.40
C LYS A 113 -96.94 16.11 -36.53
N VAL A 114 -96.08 15.21 -37.01
CA VAL A 114 -96.43 14.21 -38.03
C VAL A 114 -97.48 13.23 -37.49
N SER A 115 -97.33 12.71 -36.26
CA SER A 115 -98.30 11.76 -35.70
C SER A 115 -99.66 12.41 -35.41
N THR A 116 -99.69 13.59 -34.79
CA THR A 116 -100.93 14.32 -34.49
C THR A 116 -101.68 14.77 -35.75
N LYS A 117 -100.99 15.34 -36.75
CA LYS A 117 -101.63 15.69 -38.02
C LYS A 117 -102.05 14.48 -38.85
N ARG A 118 -101.34 13.36 -38.75
CA ARG A 118 -101.76 12.09 -39.38
C ARG A 118 -103.03 11.54 -38.75
N GLN A 119 -103.15 11.55 -37.41
CA GLN A 119 -104.39 11.20 -36.71
C GLN A 119 -105.55 12.12 -37.10
N LEU A 120 -105.28 13.42 -37.31
CA LEU A 120 -106.27 14.37 -37.83
C LEU A 120 -106.69 14.01 -39.28
N CYS A 121 -105.74 13.66 -40.17
CA CYS A 121 -106.03 13.17 -41.52
C CYS A 121 -106.88 11.89 -41.48
N GLU A 122 -106.53 10.91 -40.65
CA GLU A 122 -107.31 9.68 -40.43
C GLU A 122 -108.70 9.96 -39.84
N SER A 123 -108.88 11.04 -39.07
CA SER A 123 -110.20 11.48 -38.59
C SER A 123 -111.05 12.12 -39.69
N TYR A 124 -110.44 12.86 -40.61
CA TYR A 124 -111.11 13.40 -41.80
C TYR A 124 -111.44 12.29 -42.80
N GLU A 125 -110.56 11.30 -42.99
CA GLU A 125 -110.84 10.10 -43.79
C GLU A 125 -112.06 9.33 -43.29
N LYS A 126 -112.21 9.17 -41.98
CA LYS A 126 -113.42 8.57 -41.39
C LYS A 126 -114.66 9.43 -41.64
N GLN A 127 -114.62 10.73 -41.36
CA GLN A 127 -115.75 11.63 -41.64
C GLN A 127 -116.15 11.66 -43.13
N ILE A 128 -115.18 11.60 -44.04
CA ILE A 128 -115.41 11.46 -45.49
C ILE A 128 -116.05 10.11 -45.79
N ALA A 129 -115.53 9.00 -45.25
CA ALA A 129 -116.10 7.66 -45.43
C ALA A 129 -117.52 7.52 -44.86
N ASP A 130 -117.82 8.13 -43.71
CA ASP A 130 -119.14 8.13 -43.08
C ASP A 130 -120.17 8.94 -43.90
N LEU A 131 -119.74 10.05 -44.51
CA LEU A 131 -120.55 10.80 -45.48
C LEU A 131 -120.78 10.00 -46.77
N HIS A 132 -119.75 9.36 -47.33
CA HIS A 132 -119.87 8.44 -48.47
C HIS A 132 -120.72 7.19 -48.15
N ALA A 133 -120.81 6.76 -46.88
CA ALA A 133 -121.72 5.69 -46.47
C ALA A 133 -123.18 6.17 -46.35
N SER A 134 -123.38 7.46 -46.08
CA SER A 134 -124.71 8.11 -45.99
C SER A 134 -125.33 8.39 -47.37
N ASP A 135 -124.52 8.33 -48.43
CA ASP A 135 -124.85 8.54 -49.86
C ASP A 135 -126.01 7.66 -50.39
N GLN A 136 -126.37 6.59 -49.66
CA GLN A 136 -127.48 5.69 -50.01
C GLN A 136 -128.89 6.32 -49.90
N ASN A 137 -129.04 7.50 -49.28
CA ASN A 137 -130.35 8.13 -49.00
C ASN A 137 -130.58 9.51 -49.66
N GLY A 138 -129.89 9.81 -50.75
CA GLY A 138 -130.20 10.97 -51.61
C GLY A 138 -129.53 12.28 -51.16
N VAL A 139 -128.54 12.72 -51.93
CA VAL A 139 -127.61 13.79 -51.54
C VAL A 139 -128.21 15.19 -51.68
N THR A 140 -127.95 16.08 -50.72
CA THR A 140 -128.23 17.51 -50.89
C THR A 140 -127.02 18.25 -51.47
N ALA A 141 -127.23 19.46 -52.01
CA ALA A 141 -126.12 20.30 -52.50
C ALA A 141 -125.17 20.75 -51.37
N GLU A 142 -125.66 20.81 -50.13
CA GLU A 142 -124.85 21.18 -48.95
C GLU A 142 -123.89 20.06 -48.54
N ASP A 143 -124.30 18.79 -48.70
CA ASP A 143 -123.45 17.63 -48.39
C ASP A 143 -122.27 17.53 -49.37
N TYR A 144 -122.49 17.79 -50.66
CA TYR A 144 -121.40 17.86 -51.65
C TYR A 144 -120.39 18.97 -51.32
N ALA A 145 -120.87 20.19 -51.00
CA ALA A 145 -119.99 21.29 -50.60
C ALA A 145 -119.22 20.99 -49.29
N ARG A 146 -119.84 20.27 -48.37
CA ARG A 146 -119.20 19.80 -47.13
C ARG A 146 -118.15 18.72 -47.37
N LEU A 147 -118.40 17.80 -48.31
CA LEU A 147 -117.46 16.77 -48.74
C LEU A 147 -116.24 17.38 -49.45
N GLU A 148 -116.45 18.36 -50.33
CA GLU A 148 -115.39 19.11 -51.00
C GLU A 148 -114.55 19.93 -50.00
N SER A 149 -115.19 20.55 -49.00
CA SER A 149 -114.51 21.22 -47.88
C SER A 149 -113.66 20.26 -47.04
N LEU A 150 -114.17 19.08 -46.69
CA LEU A 150 -113.45 18.08 -45.89
C LEU A 150 -112.30 17.42 -46.66
N THR A 151 -112.49 17.12 -47.95
CA THR A 151 -111.41 16.60 -48.81
C THR A 151 -110.30 17.64 -49.02
N LEU A 152 -110.64 18.92 -49.21
CA LEU A 152 -109.65 20.00 -49.27
C LEU A 152 -108.91 20.19 -47.94
N GLN A 153 -109.60 20.13 -46.79
CA GLN A 153 -108.94 20.16 -45.48
C GLN A 153 -108.00 18.97 -45.26
N LYS A 154 -108.41 17.76 -45.67
CA LYS A 154 -107.56 16.57 -45.67
C LYS A 154 -106.32 16.76 -46.54
N GLU A 155 -106.45 17.25 -47.78
CA GLU A 155 -105.29 17.51 -48.65
C GLU A 155 -104.32 18.53 -48.06
N LEU A 156 -104.84 19.61 -47.45
CA LEU A 156 -104.02 20.62 -46.80
C LEU A 156 -103.24 20.03 -45.61
N GLN A 157 -103.91 19.25 -44.74
CA GLN A 157 -103.23 18.58 -43.63
C GLN A 157 -102.26 17.49 -44.10
N GLN A 158 -102.56 16.77 -45.18
CA GLN A 158 -101.64 15.78 -45.77
C GLN A 158 -100.37 16.46 -46.32
N ARG A 159 -100.51 17.59 -47.04
CA ARG A 159 -99.36 18.40 -47.50
C ARG A 159 -98.53 18.93 -46.33
N GLU A 160 -99.15 19.25 -45.19
CA GLU A 160 -98.42 19.65 -43.97
C GLU A 160 -97.76 18.47 -43.24
N VAL A 161 -98.37 17.28 -43.26
CA VAL A 161 -97.77 16.02 -42.77
C VAL A 161 -96.51 15.69 -43.58
N ASP A 162 -96.56 15.80 -44.90
CA ASP A 162 -95.44 15.43 -45.77
C ASP A 162 -94.27 16.43 -45.66
N ARG A 163 -94.53 17.74 -45.62
CA ARG A 163 -93.51 18.75 -45.25
C ARG A 163 -92.86 18.45 -43.90
N ALA A 164 -93.66 18.12 -42.88
CA ALA A 164 -93.14 17.83 -41.54
C ALA A 164 -92.29 16.53 -41.49
N LYS A 165 -92.54 15.56 -42.38
CA LYS A 165 -91.65 14.41 -42.60
C LYS A 165 -90.35 14.80 -43.28
N GLU A 166 -90.42 15.64 -44.32
CA GLU A 166 -89.24 16.16 -45.03
C GLU A 166 -88.32 16.93 -44.08
N ASP A 167 -88.89 17.85 -43.28
CA ASP A 167 -88.17 18.57 -42.22
C ASP A 167 -87.54 17.60 -41.20
N ALA A 168 -88.28 16.60 -40.71
CA ALA A 168 -87.77 15.64 -39.75
C ALA A 168 -86.64 14.76 -40.33
N HIS A 169 -86.75 14.35 -41.60
CA HIS A 169 -85.73 13.57 -42.29
C HIS A 169 -84.45 14.39 -42.53
N HIS A 170 -84.60 15.64 -43.00
CA HIS A 170 -83.48 16.57 -43.17
C HIS A 170 -82.77 16.86 -41.84
N LEU A 171 -83.52 17.13 -40.77
CA LEU A 171 -82.96 17.30 -39.42
C LEU A 171 -82.25 16.04 -38.91
N THR A 172 -82.75 14.85 -39.27
CA THR A 172 -82.11 13.57 -38.93
C THR A 172 -80.76 13.42 -39.64
N MET A 173 -80.69 13.67 -40.95
CA MET A 173 -79.42 13.67 -41.70
C MET A 173 -78.39 14.66 -41.12
N VAL A 174 -78.83 15.86 -40.72
CA VAL A 174 -77.95 16.87 -40.09
C VAL A 174 -77.48 16.40 -38.70
N SER A 175 -78.33 15.72 -37.93
CA SER A 175 -77.99 15.13 -36.63
C SER A 175 -77.01 13.96 -36.76
N GLU A 176 -77.13 13.14 -37.81
CA GLU A 176 -76.21 12.03 -38.09
C GLU A 176 -74.86 12.54 -38.57
N ARG A 177 -74.82 13.50 -39.50
CA ARG A 177 -73.58 14.14 -39.95
C ARG A 177 -72.83 14.82 -38.80
N THR A 178 -73.52 15.55 -37.92
CA THR A 178 -72.86 16.21 -36.77
C THR A 178 -72.35 15.21 -35.74
N ARG A 179 -73.00 14.06 -35.53
CA ARG A 179 -72.44 12.94 -34.75
C ARG A 179 -71.17 12.37 -35.36
N GLU A 180 -71.13 12.25 -36.69
CA GLU A 180 -69.97 11.72 -37.41
C GLU A 180 -68.77 12.69 -37.35
N GLU A 181 -69.03 14.01 -37.47
CA GLU A 181 -68.05 15.07 -37.23
C GLU A 181 -67.53 15.06 -35.76
N VAL A 182 -68.40 14.81 -34.77
CA VAL A 182 -67.99 14.58 -33.36
C VAL A 182 -67.13 13.32 -33.19
N HIS A 183 -67.48 12.20 -33.83
CA HIS A 183 -66.67 10.98 -33.78
C HIS A 183 -65.27 11.20 -34.35
N VAL A 184 -65.15 11.96 -35.44
CA VAL A 184 -63.84 12.33 -36.03
C VAL A 184 -63.03 13.25 -35.10
N LEU A 185 -63.68 14.19 -34.39
CA LEU A 185 -63.01 15.05 -33.43
C LEU A 185 -62.55 14.27 -32.19
N LEU A 186 -63.40 13.44 -31.58
CA LEU A 186 -63.01 12.55 -30.46
C LEU A 186 -61.84 11.64 -30.83
N ALA A 187 -61.83 11.09 -32.05
CA ALA A 187 -60.72 10.28 -32.56
C ALA A 187 -59.42 11.09 -32.78
N LYS A 188 -59.48 12.42 -32.93
CA LYS A 188 -58.31 13.31 -32.92
C LYS A 188 -57.86 13.63 -31.50
N THR A 189 -58.80 13.89 -30.58
CA THR A 189 -58.49 14.14 -29.16
C THR A 189 -57.75 12.96 -28.55
N CYS A 190 -58.26 11.73 -28.67
CA CYS A 190 -57.57 10.54 -28.11
C CYS A 190 -56.21 10.25 -28.74
N ARG A 191 -55.98 10.60 -30.01
CA ARG A 191 -54.64 10.55 -30.64
C ARG A 191 -53.70 11.61 -30.06
N SER A 192 -54.23 12.79 -29.75
CA SER A 192 -53.48 13.89 -29.14
C SER A 192 -53.10 13.55 -27.70
N GLU A 193 -54.05 13.02 -26.91
CA GLU A 193 -53.83 12.51 -25.55
C GLU A 193 -52.78 11.40 -25.50
N ALA A 194 -52.84 10.42 -26.42
CA ALA A 194 -51.81 9.39 -26.55
C ALA A 194 -50.44 9.95 -26.94
N GLY A 195 -50.40 10.96 -27.82
CA GLY A 195 -49.17 11.70 -28.16
C GLY A 195 -48.59 12.46 -26.95
N ILE A 196 -49.43 13.12 -26.16
CA ILE A 196 -49.05 13.82 -24.92
C ILE A 196 -48.50 12.82 -23.90
N ALA A 197 -49.10 11.64 -23.76
CA ALA A 197 -48.60 10.58 -22.88
C ALA A 197 -47.20 10.12 -23.29
N ALA A 198 -46.99 9.77 -24.56
CA ALA A 198 -45.68 9.35 -25.08
C ALA A 198 -44.60 10.46 -25.00
N LEU A 199 -45.00 11.73 -25.16
CA LEU A 199 -44.09 12.87 -24.96
C LEU A 199 -43.74 13.08 -23.48
N ARG A 200 -44.69 12.92 -22.56
CA ARG A 200 -44.44 12.98 -21.10
C ARG A 200 -43.53 11.84 -20.63
N GLU A 201 -43.69 10.64 -21.19
CA GLU A 201 -42.81 9.50 -20.92
C GLU A 201 -41.36 9.79 -21.35
N ARG A 202 -41.16 10.29 -22.58
CA ARG A 202 -39.83 10.70 -23.08
C ARG A 202 -39.22 11.88 -22.31
N ILE A 203 -40.03 12.79 -21.78
CA ILE A 203 -39.57 13.84 -20.85
C ILE A 203 -39.08 13.23 -19.53
N ASN A 204 -39.78 12.24 -18.99
CA ASN A 204 -39.38 11.57 -17.74
C ASN A 204 -38.10 10.72 -17.93
N GLU A 205 -37.96 10.05 -19.06
CA GLU A 205 -36.76 9.32 -19.46
C GLU A 205 -35.54 10.28 -19.60
N LYS A 206 -35.70 11.38 -20.34
CA LYS A 206 -34.65 12.40 -20.49
C LYS A 206 -34.34 13.18 -19.20
N ARG A 207 -35.28 13.24 -18.24
CA ARG A 207 -35.01 13.73 -16.89
C ARG A 207 -34.14 12.74 -16.10
N ARG A 208 -34.46 11.44 -16.09
CA ARG A 208 -33.60 10.42 -15.47
C ARG A 208 -32.18 10.43 -16.02
N GLU A 209 -32.01 10.51 -17.35
CA GLU A 209 -30.68 10.66 -17.97
C GLU A 209 -29.93 11.91 -17.46
N ALA A 210 -30.62 13.03 -17.26
CA ALA A 210 -30.01 14.24 -16.71
C ALA A 210 -29.68 14.08 -15.21
N ASP A 211 -30.59 13.51 -14.43
CA ASP A 211 -30.42 13.27 -12.99
C ASP A 211 -29.23 12.33 -12.73
N GLU A 212 -29.12 11.22 -13.48
CA GLU A 212 -27.98 10.29 -13.45
C GLU A 212 -26.65 10.97 -13.79
N ILE A 213 -26.64 11.84 -14.82
CA ILE A 213 -25.44 12.62 -15.16
C ILE A 213 -25.07 13.60 -14.04
N THR A 214 -26.04 14.22 -13.35
CA THR A 214 -25.76 15.12 -12.22
C THR A 214 -25.29 14.38 -10.97
N ALA A 215 -25.86 13.21 -10.65
CA ALA A 215 -25.40 12.37 -9.55
C ALA A 215 -23.94 11.94 -9.79
N ARG A 216 -23.65 11.44 -11.00
CA ARG A 216 -22.30 11.02 -11.38
C ARG A 216 -21.29 12.17 -11.44
N LYS A 217 -21.73 13.41 -11.71
CA LYS A 217 -20.91 14.62 -11.54
C LYS A 217 -20.58 14.85 -10.06
N VAL A 218 -21.58 14.81 -9.17
CA VAL A 218 -21.40 15.04 -7.73
C VAL A 218 -20.49 13.98 -7.08
N ASP A 219 -20.56 12.72 -7.53
CA ASP A 219 -19.66 11.68 -7.03
C ASP A 219 -18.22 11.89 -7.52
N LEU A 220 -18.02 12.23 -8.80
CA LEU A 220 -16.70 12.59 -9.33
C LEU A 220 -16.11 13.87 -8.70
N GLU A 221 -16.95 14.80 -8.25
CA GLU A 221 -16.50 15.99 -7.50
C GLU A 221 -15.99 15.61 -6.10
N LYS A 222 -16.63 14.66 -5.39
CA LYS A 222 -16.09 14.11 -4.14
C LYS A 222 -14.79 13.35 -4.36
N ASP A 223 -14.72 12.52 -5.40
CA ASP A 223 -13.49 11.79 -5.75
C ASP A 223 -12.33 12.77 -5.98
N ILE A 224 -12.58 13.93 -6.60
CA ILE A 224 -11.61 15.00 -6.77
C ILE A 224 -11.24 15.64 -5.43
N ASP A 225 -12.21 16.02 -4.59
CA ASP A 225 -11.96 16.61 -3.28
C ASP A 225 -11.10 15.68 -2.40
N ASP A 226 -11.47 14.39 -2.29
CA ASP A 226 -10.72 13.38 -1.52
C ASP A 226 -9.30 13.16 -2.08
N LEU A 227 -9.13 13.14 -3.42
CA LEU A 227 -7.80 13.03 -4.05
C LEU A 227 -6.95 14.30 -3.84
N THR A 228 -7.55 15.49 -3.80
CA THR A 228 -6.81 16.72 -3.47
C THR A 228 -6.35 16.72 -2.01
N LEU A 229 -7.20 16.29 -1.08
CA LEU A 229 -6.85 16.14 0.34
C LEU A 229 -5.68 15.17 0.51
N GLN A 230 -5.74 13.98 -0.11
CA GLN A 230 -4.63 13.03 -0.12
C GLN A 230 -3.36 13.61 -0.76
N SER A 231 -3.48 14.45 -1.80
CA SER A 231 -2.32 15.13 -2.41
C SER A 231 -1.69 16.16 -1.46
N GLU A 232 -2.48 16.86 -0.65
CA GLU A 232 -1.97 17.78 0.37
C GLU A 232 -1.29 17.06 1.53
N GLU A 233 -1.87 15.96 2.03
CA GLU A 233 -1.26 15.11 3.06
C GLU A 233 0.07 14.52 2.59
N ASN A 234 0.12 13.95 1.37
CA ASN A 234 1.36 13.44 0.77
C ASN A 234 2.41 14.56 0.56
N ARG A 235 2.00 15.78 0.21
CA ARG A 235 2.90 16.95 0.13
C ARG A 235 3.41 17.38 1.51
N ALA A 236 2.61 17.26 2.57
CA ALA A 236 3.05 17.54 3.94
C ALA A 236 4.07 16.50 4.42
N GLU A 237 3.81 15.20 4.18
CA GLU A 237 4.78 14.13 4.45
C GLU A 237 6.09 14.32 3.67
N LEU A 238 6.01 14.64 2.38
CA LEU A 238 7.20 14.85 1.55
C LEU A 238 8.07 16.00 2.07
N ARG A 239 7.45 17.11 2.50
CA ARG A 239 8.16 18.23 3.16
C ARG A 239 8.83 17.80 4.46
N ALA A 240 8.15 17.02 5.29
CA ALA A 240 8.73 16.50 6.55
C ALA A 240 9.91 15.56 6.28
N LYS A 241 9.78 14.66 5.29
CA LYS A 241 10.86 13.74 4.86
C LYS A 241 12.04 14.49 4.22
N GLN A 242 11.80 15.54 3.45
CA GLN A 242 12.85 16.43 2.92
C GLN A 242 13.59 17.18 4.03
N GLN A 243 12.88 17.69 5.05
CA GLN A 243 13.51 18.31 6.22
C GLN A 243 14.37 17.30 7.00
N ALA A 244 13.86 16.09 7.26
CA ALA A 244 14.62 15.02 7.90
C ALA A 244 15.89 14.66 7.10
N PHE A 245 15.77 14.45 5.78
CA PHE A 245 16.93 14.16 4.92
C PHE A 245 17.96 15.30 4.89
N SER A 246 17.51 16.56 4.94
CA SER A 246 18.42 17.72 5.05
C SER A 246 19.17 17.77 6.39
N HIS A 247 18.59 17.20 7.45
CA HIS A 247 19.22 17.09 8.76
C HIS A 247 20.20 15.91 8.81
N GLU A 248 19.82 14.75 8.28
CA GLU A 248 20.68 13.57 8.17
C GLU A 248 21.91 13.83 7.28
N THR A 249 21.76 14.55 6.16
CA THR A 249 22.91 14.94 5.32
C THR A 249 23.86 15.93 6.02
N GLN A 250 23.34 16.84 6.86
CA GLN A 250 24.20 17.68 7.71
C GLN A 250 24.92 16.88 8.82
N ILE A 251 24.31 15.81 9.33
CA ILE A 251 24.96 14.89 10.29
C ILE A 251 26.04 14.07 9.57
N LEU A 252 25.74 13.51 8.40
CA LEU A 252 26.69 12.79 7.55
C LEU A 252 27.91 13.65 7.19
N GLN A 253 27.71 14.90 6.77
CA GLN A 253 28.83 15.81 6.49
C GLN A 253 29.73 16.03 7.71
N LYS A 254 29.17 16.14 8.93
CA LYS A 254 29.96 16.26 10.17
C LYS A 254 30.73 14.99 10.50
N ILE A 255 30.14 13.81 10.25
CA ILE A 255 30.80 12.51 10.43
C ILE A 255 31.91 12.31 9.40
N GLU A 256 31.69 12.67 8.13
CA GLU A 256 32.73 12.66 7.10
C GLU A 256 33.88 13.62 7.44
N GLN A 257 33.58 14.83 7.94
CA GLN A 257 34.58 15.79 8.38
C GLN A 257 35.46 15.18 9.48
N ALA A 258 34.85 14.65 10.55
CA ALA A 258 35.56 14.02 11.65
C ALA A 258 36.35 12.76 11.23
N SER A 259 35.86 12.02 10.23
CA SER A 259 36.60 10.89 9.66
C SER A 259 37.79 11.33 8.81
N ARG A 260 37.68 12.42 8.03
CA ARG A 260 38.82 13.01 7.30
C ARG A 260 39.89 13.51 8.28
N ASP A 261 39.46 14.16 9.36
CA ASP A 261 40.35 14.69 10.40
C ASP A 261 41.08 13.55 11.13
N MET A 262 40.37 12.49 11.52
CA MET A 262 40.97 11.26 12.08
C MET A 262 41.97 10.61 11.12
N ASN A 263 41.61 10.43 9.84
CA ASN A 263 42.49 9.81 8.86
C ASN A 263 43.74 10.67 8.58
N ALA A 264 43.64 12.01 8.67
CA ALA A 264 44.77 12.91 8.57
C ALA A 264 45.72 12.81 9.78
N GLU A 265 45.18 12.61 10.99
CA GLU A 265 45.97 12.40 12.20
C GLU A 265 46.62 11.00 12.24
N GLU A 266 45.91 9.97 11.76
CA GLU A 266 46.49 8.63 11.55
C GLU A 266 47.62 8.65 10.52
N ALA A 267 47.45 9.38 9.40
CA ALA A 267 48.52 9.58 8.42
C ALA A 267 49.73 10.32 9.00
N ARG A 268 49.52 11.31 9.88
CA ARG A 268 50.62 11.97 10.62
C ARG A 268 51.36 10.97 11.51
N LEU A 269 50.62 10.20 12.31
CA LEU A 269 51.20 9.17 13.19
C LEU A 269 51.95 8.09 12.40
N GLU A 270 51.46 7.69 11.22
CA GLU A 270 52.21 6.84 10.28
C GLU A 270 53.53 7.50 9.85
N THR A 271 53.52 8.79 9.48
CA THR A 271 54.77 9.47 9.07
C THR A 271 55.76 9.63 10.22
N GLU A 272 55.30 9.89 11.45
CA GLU A 272 56.17 9.90 12.64
C GLU A 272 56.70 8.50 12.97
N TYR A 273 55.86 7.45 12.87
CA TYR A 273 56.30 6.07 13.05
C TYR A 273 57.36 5.69 12.01
N LYS A 274 57.14 6.03 10.73
CA LYS A 274 58.10 5.81 9.64
C LYS A 274 59.39 6.61 9.86
N ARG A 275 59.30 7.84 10.40
CA ARG A 275 60.48 8.65 10.79
C ARG A 275 61.26 8.00 11.92
N LEU A 276 60.60 7.56 13.00
CA LEU A 276 61.22 6.84 14.13
C LEU A 276 61.82 5.49 13.71
N GLN A 277 61.17 4.78 12.79
CA GLN A 277 61.66 3.52 12.24
C GLN A 277 62.90 3.75 11.36
N GLU A 278 62.95 4.85 10.60
CA GLU A 278 64.11 5.27 9.83
C GLU A 278 65.24 5.84 10.72
N GLU A 279 64.94 6.59 11.78
CA GLU A 279 65.91 7.01 12.80
C GLU A 279 66.54 5.78 13.49
N MET A 280 65.74 4.77 13.82
CA MET A 280 66.22 3.48 14.34
C MET A 280 67.04 2.71 13.31
N ARG A 281 66.64 2.73 12.02
CA ARG A 281 67.39 2.11 10.92
C ARG A 281 68.73 2.81 10.71
N LEU A 282 68.78 4.14 10.75
CA LEU A 282 69.99 4.96 10.65
C LEU A 282 70.89 4.82 11.88
N SER A 283 70.32 4.61 13.07
CA SER A 283 71.08 4.29 14.29
C SER A 283 71.76 2.92 14.16
N LYS A 284 71.03 1.89 13.73
CA LYS A 284 71.60 0.58 13.39
C LYS A 284 72.63 0.68 12.25
N LEU A 285 72.35 1.48 11.22
CA LEU A 285 73.26 1.68 10.11
C LEU A 285 74.55 2.39 10.55
N LYS A 286 74.49 3.34 11.50
CA LYS A 286 75.66 3.98 12.11
C LYS A 286 76.49 2.99 12.94
N ILE A 287 75.86 2.08 13.68
CA ILE A 287 76.55 0.99 14.39
C ILE A 287 77.23 0.05 13.37
N ASP A 288 76.52 -0.32 12.30
CA ASP A 288 77.08 -1.11 11.19
C ASP A 288 78.16 -0.34 10.41
N GLU A 289 78.11 0.99 10.33
CA GLU A 289 79.09 1.84 9.68
C GLU A 289 80.34 2.05 10.55
N GLU A 290 80.23 2.12 11.87
CA GLU A 290 81.38 2.02 12.78
C GLU A 290 82.03 0.63 12.68
N ASN A 291 81.24 -0.45 12.73
CA ASN A 291 81.73 -1.81 12.51
C ASN A 291 82.36 -2.00 11.11
N LYS A 292 81.84 -1.31 10.08
CA LYS A 292 82.43 -1.28 8.74
C LYS A 292 83.63 -0.34 8.65
N ARG A 293 83.72 0.75 9.41
CA ARG A 293 84.88 1.66 9.44
C ARG A 293 86.11 0.98 10.01
N ILE A 294 85.93 0.18 11.06
CA ILE A 294 86.98 -0.72 11.58
C ILE A 294 87.50 -1.60 10.42
N ARG A 295 86.61 -2.36 9.76
CA ARG A 295 86.95 -3.25 8.64
C ARG A 295 87.37 -2.54 7.34
N ALA A 296 87.01 -1.27 7.18
CA ALA A 296 87.34 -0.46 6.02
C ALA A 296 88.72 0.18 6.18
N SER A 297 89.14 0.56 7.39
CA SER A 297 90.52 0.99 7.65
C SER A 297 91.53 -0.11 7.27
N GLU A 298 91.16 -1.38 7.46
CA GLU A 298 91.90 -2.56 7.01
C GLU A 298 91.87 -2.76 5.48
N ASN A 299 90.84 -2.28 4.77
CA ASN A 299 90.61 -2.51 3.34
C ASN A 299 90.92 -1.31 2.42
N GLU A 300 91.01 -0.09 2.96
CA GLU A 300 91.21 1.15 2.17
C GLU A 300 92.69 1.41 1.85
N ASN A 301 93.61 0.67 2.49
CA ASN A 301 95.01 0.57 2.07
C ASN A 301 95.14 -0.08 0.68
N ASP A 302 94.37 -1.13 0.40
CA ASP A 302 94.54 -1.96 -0.80
C ASP A 302 93.92 -1.37 -2.08
N LYS A 303 92.96 -0.45 -1.95
CA LYS A 303 92.03 -0.09 -3.06
C LYS A 303 92.17 1.33 -3.61
N LYS A 304 93.15 2.13 -3.13
CA LYS A 304 93.46 3.47 -3.68
C LYS A 304 94.21 3.45 -5.04
N SER A 305 94.43 2.30 -5.66
CA SER A 305 95.47 2.11 -6.69
C SER A 305 94.99 2.03 -8.16
N VAL A 306 93.70 1.82 -8.47
CA VAL A 306 93.31 1.33 -9.81
C VAL A 306 92.45 2.27 -10.69
N VAL A 307 91.16 2.48 -10.42
CA VAL A 307 90.21 2.97 -11.46
C VAL A 307 89.77 4.43 -11.30
N LEU A 308 90.62 5.33 -11.81
CA LEU A 308 90.19 6.61 -12.40
C LEU A 308 90.30 6.51 -13.94
N LYS A 309 89.22 6.10 -14.63
CA LYS A 309 89.05 6.19 -16.09
C LYS A 309 87.60 5.92 -16.50
N GLU A 310 87.21 6.41 -17.69
CA GLU A 310 85.94 6.14 -18.41
C GLU A 310 84.65 6.46 -17.64
N LYS A 311 83.95 7.59 -17.84
CA LYS A 311 84.03 8.68 -18.82
C LYS A 311 83.69 8.30 -20.29
N SER A 312 82.41 7.99 -20.54
CA SER A 312 81.86 7.77 -21.89
C SER A 312 80.46 8.37 -22.13
N SER A 313 80.04 9.36 -21.33
CA SER A 313 78.73 10.01 -21.49
C SER A 313 78.64 10.97 -22.69
N ILE A 314 77.40 11.17 -23.17
CA ILE A 314 76.95 12.28 -24.03
C ILE A 314 77.65 12.38 -25.41
N ARG A 315 77.06 11.74 -26.43
CA ARG A 315 77.14 12.21 -27.83
C ARG A 315 75.94 11.72 -28.66
N LYS A 316 75.42 12.62 -29.52
CA LYS A 316 74.48 12.39 -30.64
C LYS A 316 73.08 11.81 -30.29
N GLN A 317 72.08 12.68 -30.10
CA GLN A 317 70.76 12.60 -30.76
C GLN A 317 69.85 13.81 -30.40
N LEU A 318 70.31 15.03 -30.74
CA LEU A 318 69.48 16.24 -30.62
C LEU A 318 69.82 17.30 -31.69
N ARG A 319 69.73 16.87 -32.95
CA ARG A 319 69.59 17.69 -34.18
C ARG A 319 68.58 16.92 -35.05
N LYS A 320 67.46 17.48 -35.49
CA LYS A 320 67.20 18.71 -36.28
C LYS A 320 67.37 18.50 -37.79
N GLU A 321 66.30 18.00 -38.38
CA GLU A 321 65.70 18.39 -39.66
C GLU A 321 64.21 18.52 -39.31
N ILE A 322 63.43 19.62 -39.49
CA ILE A 322 63.66 20.99 -39.96
C ILE A 322 64.44 21.09 -41.28
N ASP A 323 63.83 20.54 -42.30
CA ASP A 323 63.88 20.90 -43.73
C ASP A 323 62.70 20.11 -44.36
N VAL A 324 61.80 20.61 -45.22
CA VAL A 324 61.57 21.90 -45.92
C VAL A 324 60.02 22.03 -45.98
N ARG A 325 59.26 23.06 -45.61
CA ARG A 325 59.34 24.54 -45.56
C ARG A 325 59.35 25.26 -46.92
N LEU A 326 58.18 25.81 -47.32
CA LEU A 326 57.90 26.60 -48.55
C LEU A 326 57.80 25.73 -49.83
N THR A 327 56.95 25.98 -50.83
CA THR A 327 55.78 26.87 -51.09
C THR A 327 54.98 26.22 -52.26
N GLY A 328 53.76 26.60 -52.70
CA GLY A 328 52.97 27.83 -52.57
C GLY A 328 52.92 28.60 -53.91
N LEU A 329 51.72 29.05 -54.34
CA LEU A 329 51.38 29.73 -55.62
C LEU A 329 51.39 28.78 -56.84
N SER A 330 50.53 28.89 -57.86
CA SER A 330 49.49 29.89 -58.23
C SER A 330 48.23 29.13 -58.73
N ASP A 331 46.98 29.62 -58.73
CA ASP A 331 46.39 30.97 -58.77
C ASP A 331 46.73 31.81 -60.01
N ALA A 332 45.96 31.61 -61.10
CA ALA A 332 45.61 32.63 -62.08
C ALA A 332 44.47 32.17 -63.02
N LEU A 333 43.54 33.00 -63.48
CA LEU A 333 43.08 34.34 -63.04
C LEU A 333 41.72 34.61 -63.76
N THR A 334 40.66 34.91 -63.00
CA THR A 334 39.79 36.14 -63.09
C THR A 334 39.18 36.60 -64.44
N GLU A 335 38.05 37.34 -64.55
CA GLU A 335 36.99 37.89 -63.66
C GLU A 335 36.13 38.86 -64.52
N LYS A 336 35.24 39.64 -63.88
CA LYS A 336 34.64 40.93 -64.30
C LYS A 336 33.33 40.83 -65.08
N THR A 337 32.17 41.13 -64.47
CA THR A 337 31.65 42.40 -63.88
C THR A 337 31.23 43.44 -64.95
N VAL A 338 30.15 44.21 -64.81
CA VAL A 338 29.32 44.45 -63.61
C VAL A 338 27.82 44.64 -63.94
N GLU A 339 27.05 44.87 -62.88
CA GLU A 339 25.58 44.98 -62.77
C GLU A 339 24.95 46.19 -63.50
N ALA A 340 23.61 46.21 -63.50
CA ALA A 340 22.68 47.37 -63.44
C ALA A 340 22.88 48.59 -64.38
N ASP A 341 21.83 48.93 -65.15
CA ASP A 341 20.89 49.98 -64.66
C ASP A 341 19.51 50.02 -65.36
N GLU A 342 18.51 50.29 -64.52
CA GLU A 342 17.11 50.75 -64.66
C GLU A 342 16.22 50.61 -65.93
N GLU A 343 14.92 50.35 -65.66
CA GLU A 343 13.81 50.44 -66.61
C GLU A 343 13.47 51.90 -67.00
N ARG A 344 13.73 52.36 -68.24
CA ARG A 344 13.21 53.68 -68.67
C ARG A 344 13.04 53.97 -70.18
N LYS A 345 12.13 53.24 -70.86
CA LYS A 345 11.22 53.82 -71.89
C LYS A 345 10.17 52.83 -72.40
N LYS A 346 8.93 52.97 -71.89
CA LYS A 346 7.72 52.79 -72.71
C LYS A 346 7.34 54.18 -73.28
N VAL A 347 6.49 54.21 -74.30
CA VAL A 347 6.00 55.40 -75.03
C VAL A 347 7.02 56.01 -76.01
N GLU A 348 7.01 55.54 -77.26
CA GLU A 348 7.33 56.38 -78.44
C GLU A 348 6.76 55.88 -79.80
N GLU A 349 5.82 54.91 -79.82
CA GLU A 349 5.23 54.37 -81.06
C GLU A 349 3.70 54.51 -81.13
N GLU A 350 3.19 55.74 -81.19
CA GLU A 350 1.88 56.04 -81.81
C GLU A 350 1.78 57.54 -82.19
N ARG A 351 1.17 57.83 -83.35
CA ARG A 351 0.94 59.15 -84.00
C ARG A 351 2.12 59.84 -84.73
N ALA A 352 2.27 59.49 -86.01
CA ALA A 352 2.52 60.48 -87.09
C ALA A 352 1.93 59.96 -88.41
N GLU A 353 1.69 60.89 -89.36
CA GLU A 353 1.44 60.64 -90.80
C GLU A 353 0.19 59.81 -91.21
N TRP A 354 -0.78 60.32 -91.98
CA TRP A 354 -1.09 61.71 -92.37
C TRP A 354 -2.62 61.89 -92.54
N ARG A 355 -3.12 63.10 -92.31
CA ARG A 355 -4.46 63.51 -92.75
C ARG A 355 -4.39 64.21 -94.10
N GLY A 356 -5.30 63.83 -95.01
CA GLY A 356 -5.96 64.79 -95.89
C GLY A 356 -5.61 64.74 -97.38
N LYS A 357 -6.65 64.46 -98.18
CA LYS A 357 -7.14 65.32 -99.27
C LYS A 357 -8.57 64.93 -99.63
N ALA A 358 -9.36 65.89 -100.10
CA ALA A 358 -10.73 65.70 -100.56
C ALA A 358 -11.01 66.70 -101.70
N ALA A 359 -11.53 66.22 -102.84
CA ALA A 359 -12.04 67.04 -103.97
C ALA A 359 -12.62 66.14 -105.08
N GLU A 360 -13.90 65.73 -105.01
CA GLU A 360 -14.53 64.95 -106.12
C GLU A 360 -16.09 65.00 -106.14
N ALA A 361 -16.73 66.19 -106.30
CA ALA A 361 -18.20 66.31 -106.43
C ALA A 361 -18.74 67.65 -107.02
N GLU A 362 -19.06 67.78 -108.35
CA GLU A 362 -19.61 69.06 -108.93
C GLU A 362 -20.36 69.16 -110.35
N GLU A 363 -21.31 68.32 -110.89
CA GLU A 363 -21.94 68.56 -112.29
C GLU A 363 -23.37 67.95 -112.78
N GLN A 364 -24.29 68.59 -113.65
CA GLN A 364 -25.76 68.18 -114.14
C GLN A 364 -26.61 68.90 -115.44
N ARG A 365 -27.71 68.36 -116.27
CA ARG A 365 -29.04 68.90 -117.14
C ARG A 365 -29.61 68.60 -118.75
N LYS A 366 -30.97 68.57 -119.35
CA LYS A 366 -31.65 68.52 -120.88
C LYS A 366 -33.32 68.41 -121.40
N THR A 367 -33.95 68.48 -122.73
CA THR A 367 -35.51 68.51 -123.35
C THR A 367 -36.14 68.26 -124.96
N LEU A 368 -37.53 68.11 -125.48
CA LEU A 368 -38.26 67.87 -126.98
C LEU A 368 -39.94 67.97 -127.49
N GLY A 369 -40.56 67.90 -128.83
CA GLY A 369 -42.10 67.60 -129.44
C GLY A 369 -42.95 68.03 -130.92
N LYS A 370 -44.13 67.44 -131.60
CA LYS A 370 -45.12 67.86 -132.89
C LYS A 370 -46.57 67.13 -133.55
N ASP A 371 -47.33 67.40 -134.78
CA ASP A 371 -48.89 67.19 -135.33
C ASP A 371 -49.61 67.30 -136.94
N CYS A 372 -50.92 66.87 -137.48
CA CYS A 372 -51.81 67.12 -138.90
C CYS A 372 -53.33 66.42 -139.46
N ASP A 373 -54.23 66.78 -140.59
CA ASP A 373 -55.62 66.13 -141.30
C ASP A 373 -56.57 66.65 -142.68
N ALA A 374 -57.67 65.99 -143.44
CA ALA A 374 -58.90 66.44 -144.48
C ALA A 374 -59.91 65.61 -145.68
N GLU A 375 -61.21 66.02 -146.21
CA GLU A 375 -62.20 65.95 -147.58
C GLU A 375 -63.45 64.94 -148.28
N GLN A 376 -64.57 65.32 -149.18
CA GLN A 376 -65.69 64.50 -150.10
C GLN A 376 -66.99 65.07 -151.09
N LYS A 377 -67.76 64.46 -152.19
CA LYS A 377 -69.12 64.86 -153.10
C LYS A 377 -69.99 63.94 -154.29
N ARG A 378 -71.37 64.06 -154.82
CA ARG A 378 -72.18 63.60 -156.21
C ARG A 378 -73.80 63.83 -156.72
N ILE A 379 -74.54 63.21 -157.82
CA ILE A 379 -75.94 63.51 -158.65
C ILE A 379 -76.85 62.48 -159.71
N GLU A 380 -78.15 62.69 -160.33
CA GLU A 380 -79.31 61.80 -161.11
C GLU A 380 -80.40 62.19 -162.40
N SER A 381 -81.53 61.44 -162.96
CA SER A 381 -82.69 61.73 -164.09
C SER A 381 -83.92 60.70 -164.73
N LEU A 382 -85.10 61.01 -165.53
CA LEU A 382 -86.21 60.09 -166.34
C LEU A 382 -87.48 60.56 -167.41
N LEU A 383 -88.54 59.75 -167.98
CA LEU A 383 -89.68 59.98 -169.14
C LEU A 383 -91.20 59.20 -169.33
N ARG A 384 -92.10 59.20 -170.47
CA ARG A 384 -93.63 58.66 -170.72
C ARG A 384 -94.54 58.55 -172.16
N GLU A 385 -95.79 57.86 -172.38
CA GLU A 385 -96.73 57.61 -173.69
C GLU A 385 -98.43 57.45 -173.78
N ARG A 386 -99.23 56.97 -174.87
CA ARG A 386 -100.83 56.86 -175.12
C ARG A 386 -101.73 55.80 -176.07
N ASP A 387 -102.83 56.14 -176.89
CA ASP A 387 -104.28 55.60 -177.25
C ASP A 387 -104.82 54.11 -177.46
N ILE A 388 -104.20 53.20 -178.24
CA ILE A 388 -104.73 51.82 -178.49
C ILE A 388 -104.93 51.01 -177.19
N LEU A 389 -104.27 51.49 -176.11
CA LEU A 389 -104.45 51.06 -174.74
C LEU A 389 -105.92 50.90 -174.32
N ASN A 390 -106.85 51.78 -174.73
CA ASN A 390 -108.11 51.94 -173.99
C ASN A 390 -109.05 50.69 -174.04
N LYS A 391 -108.97 49.86 -175.09
CA LYS A 391 -109.68 48.56 -175.13
C LYS A 391 -108.94 47.44 -174.40
N ASN A 392 -107.61 47.51 -174.34
CA ASN A 392 -106.80 46.60 -173.54
C ASN A 392 -106.95 46.91 -172.03
N VAL A 393 -107.11 48.19 -171.67
CA VAL A 393 -107.32 48.67 -170.29
C VAL A 393 -108.51 47.97 -169.62
N VAL A 394 -109.66 47.83 -170.29
CA VAL A 394 -110.84 47.19 -169.64
C VAL A 394 -110.60 45.71 -169.32
N LYS A 395 -110.05 44.92 -170.28
CA LYS A 395 -109.72 43.51 -170.04
C LYS A 395 -108.49 43.32 -169.14
N ALA A 396 -107.63 44.32 -169.04
CA ALA A 396 -106.55 44.36 -168.07
C ALA A 396 -107.09 44.69 -166.67
N ASP A 397 -108.05 45.60 -166.52
CA ASP A 397 -108.60 46.06 -165.25
C ASP A 397 -109.31 44.93 -164.48
N GLU A 398 -110.10 44.08 -165.15
CA GLU A 398 -110.71 42.89 -164.53
C GLU A 398 -109.65 41.90 -164.02
N LYS A 399 -108.59 41.64 -164.81
CA LYS A 399 -107.44 40.82 -164.37
C LYS A 399 -106.65 41.50 -163.26
N THR A 400 -106.54 42.82 -163.29
CA THR A 400 -105.81 43.62 -162.29
C THR A 400 -106.54 43.61 -160.97
N LYS A 401 -107.89 43.64 -160.96
CA LYS A 401 -108.71 43.47 -159.75
C LYS A 401 -108.51 42.09 -159.10
N GLN A 402 -108.54 41.01 -159.89
CA GLN A 402 -108.22 39.66 -159.40
C GLN A 402 -106.79 39.58 -158.86
N GLN A 403 -105.81 40.20 -159.54
CA GLN A 403 -104.42 40.25 -159.09
C GLN A 403 -104.26 41.08 -157.80
N ILE A 404 -105.02 42.17 -157.64
CA ILE A 404 -105.02 43.01 -156.42
C ILE A 404 -105.54 42.22 -155.22
N GLU A 405 -106.64 41.46 -155.35
CA GLU A 405 -107.12 40.61 -154.25
C GLU A 405 -106.10 39.51 -153.88
N LEU A 406 -105.48 38.87 -154.88
CA LEU A 406 -104.42 37.88 -154.65
C LEU A 406 -103.21 38.50 -153.92
N VAL A 407 -102.76 39.69 -154.34
CA VAL A 407 -101.68 40.43 -153.67
C VAL A 407 -102.06 40.77 -152.23
N ARG A 408 -103.27 41.28 -151.99
CA ARG A 408 -103.77 41.66 -150.65
C ARG A 408 -103.84 40.46 -149.69
N ASN A 409 -104.18 39.28 -150.21
CA ASN A 409 -104.12 38.03 -149.45
C ASN A 409 -102.68 37.62 -149.13
N LYS A 410 -101.72 37.82 -150.05
CA LYS A 410 -100.30 37.57 -149.77
C LYS A 410 -99.65 38.63 -148.86
N GLU A 411 -100.12 39.88 -148.87
CA GLU A 411 -99.71 40.90 -147.91
C GLU A 411 -100.15 40.55 -146.49
N THR A 412 -101.36 40.02 -146.30
CA THR A 412 -101.84 39.59 -144.98
C THR A 412 -101.13 38.33 -144.48
N GLU A 413 -100.87 37.33 -145.34
CA GLU A 413 -99.98 36.19 -145.02
C GLU A 413 -98.58 36.66 -144.58
N VAL A 414 -97.94 37.55 -145.37
CA VAL A 414 -96.61 38.10 -145.05
C VAL A 414 -96.62 38.93 -143.76
N ALA A 415 -97.69 39.68 -143.47
CA ALA A 415 -97.84 40.41 -142.23
C ALA A 415 -97.96 39.47 -141.02
N GLN A 416 -98.65 38.34 -141.16
CA GLN A 416 -98.77 37.33 -140.11
C GLN A 416 -97.42 36.61 -139.88
N LEU A 417 -96.76 36.15 -140.94
CA LEU A 417 -95.43 35.53 -140.85
C LEU A 417 -94.39 36.48 -140.22
N LYS A 418 -94.44 37.78 -140.52
CA LYS A 418 -93.60 38.81 -139.86
C LYS A 418 -93.87 38.90 -138.36
N LYS A 419 -95.13 38.83 -137.91
CA LYS A 419 -95.47 38.78 -136.47
C LYS A 419 -94.93 37.52 -135.80
N ASP A 420 -95.06 36.36 -136.44
CA ASP A 420 -94.61 35.10 -135.85
C ASP A 420 -93.08 34.99 -135.80
N ILE A 421 -92.37 35.46 -136.83
CA ILE A 421 -90.90 35.65 -136.79
C ILE A 421 -90.49 36.59 -135.65
N ALA A 422 -91.28 37.63 -135.34
CA ALA A 422 -91.00 38.51 -134.21
C ALA A 422 -91.19 37.81 -132.85
N LYS A 423 -92.24 36.99 -132.68
CA LYS A 423 -92.44 36.15 -131.48
C LYS A 423 -91.25 35.21 -131.27
N TRP A 424 -90.88 34.44 -132.29
CA TRP A 424 -89.77 33.49 -132.22
C TRP A 424 -88.43 34.17 -131.92
N LYS A 425 -88.19 35.40 -132.40
CA LYS A 425 -87.01 36.20 -132.02
C LYS A 425 -87.00 36.57 -130.53
N VAL A 426 -88.14 36.96 -129.95
CA VAL A 426 -88.27 37.26 -128.52
C VAL A 426 -88.06 36.01 -127.67
N GLU A 427 -88.59 34.86 -128.09
CA GLU A 427 -88.41 33.58 -127.39
C GLU A 427 -86.97 33.08 -127.46
N ALA A 428 -86.31 33.15 -128.63
CA ALA A 428 -84.89 32.86 -128.76
C ALA A 428 -84.01 33.76 -127.86
N GLN A 429 -84.37 35.05 -127.70
CA GLN A 429 -83.71 35.94 -126.74
C GLN A 429 -83.96 35.53 -125.27
N ARG A 430 -85.17 35.09 -124.92
CA ARG A 430 -85.48 34.55 -123.58
C ARG A 430 -84.66 33.29 -123.28
N PHE A 431 -84.57 32.35 -124.22
CA PHE A 431 -83.76 31.15 -124.05
C PHE A 431 -82.27 31.46 -123.92
N ARG A 432 -81.71 32.34 -124.76
CA ARG A 432 -80.30 32.79 -124.62
C ARG A 432 -80.01 33.42 -123.25
N LYS A 433 -80.91 34.28 -122.73
CA LYS A 433 -80.77 34.84 -121.37
C LYS A 433 -80.80 33.75 -120.29
N LYS A 434 -81.67 32.75 -120.42
CA LYS A 434 -81.77 31.64 -119.46
C LYS A 434 -80.54 30.72 -119.52
N ILE A 435 -80.00 30.43 -120.70
CA ILE A 435 -78.74 29.67 -120.87
C ILE A 435 -77.60 30.39 -120.16
N LEU A 436 -77.38 31.68 -120.46
CA LEU A 436 -76.33 32.50 -119.81
C LEU A 436 -76.48 32.56 -118.28
N GLN A 437 -77.70 32.52 -117.75
CA GLN A 437 -77.94 32.45 -116.31
C GLN A 437 -77.55 31.08 -115.73
N MET A 438 -77.87 29.97 -116.40
CA MET A 438 -77.49 28.62 -115.97
C MET A 438 -75.97 28.40 -116.09
N GLU A 439 -75.32 28.96 -117.10
CA GLU A 439 -73.86 28.93 -117.27
C GLU A 439 -73.15 29.62 -116.10
N LYS A 440 -73.59 30.84 -115.74
CA LYS A 440 -73.06 31.58 -114.58
C LYS A 440 -73.29 30.86 -113.25
N LEU A 441 -74.44 30.20 -113.07
CA LEU A 441 -74.71 29.39 -111.87
C LEU A 441 -73.81 28.15 -111.80
N ARG A 442 -73.53 27.50 -112.94
CA ARG A 442 -72.59 26.37 -113.02
C ARG A 442 -71.15 26.81 -112.72
N GLU A 443 -70.74 27.98 -113.21
CA GLU A 443 -69.42 28.57 -112.94
C GLU A 443 -69.27 28.95 -111.45
N ALA A 444 -70.29 29.59 -110.86
CA ALA A 444 -70.31 29.89 -109.42
C ALA A 444 -70.19 28.62 -108.58
N ALA A 445 -71.01 27.59 -108.86
CA ALA A 445 -70.96 26.31 -108.15
C ALA A 445 -69.61 25.58 -108.31
N ALA A 446 -68.94 25.70 -109.47
CA ALA A 446 -67.62 25.14 -109.68
C ALA A 446 -66.54 25.87 -108.86
N VAL A 447 -66.62 27.20 -108.73
CA VAL A 447 -65.73 28.00 -107.86
C VAL A 447 -65.99 27.66 -106.39
N GLU A 448 -67.24 27.59 -105.96
CA GLU A 448 -67.61 27.20 -104.58
C GLU A 448 -67.10 25.80 -104.23
N LEU A 449 -67.26 24.82 -105.13
CA LEU A 449 -66.71 23.47 -104.96
C LEU A 449 -65.18 23.47 -104.90
N SER A 450 -64.50 24.27 -105.72
CA SER A 450 -63.05 24.42 -105.68
C SER A 450 -62.56 25.02 -104.35
N VAL A 451 -63.26 26.03 -103.83
CA VAL A 451 -62.96 26.66 -102.52
C VAL A 451 -63.26 25.70 -101.36
N ALA A 452 -64.32 24.91 -101.44
CA ALA A 452 -64.64 23.88 -100.46
C ALA A 452 -63.57 22.77 -100.43
N ASN A 453 -63.15 22.29 -101.60
CA ASN A 453 -62.09 21.29 -101.73
C ASN A 453 -60.75 21.82 -101.20
N ALA A 454 -60.37 23.06 -101.53
CA ALA A 454 -59.16 23.68 -100.99
C ALA A 454 -59.19 23.76 -99.44
N LYS A 455 -60.32 24.16 -98.85
CA LYS A 455 -60.49 24.15 -97.39
C LYS A 455 -60.39 22.75 -96.78
N TYR A 456 -60.94 21.73 -97.46
CA TYR A 456 -60.84 20.34 -97.03
C TYR A 456 -59.38 19.83 -97.03
N TYR A 457 -58.64 20.06 -98.13
CA TYR A 457 -57.24 19.63 -98.21
C TYR A 457 -56.34 20.38 -97.21
N ASN A 458 -56.49 21.71 -97.07
CA ASN A 458 -55.77 22.47 -96.05
C ASN A 458 -56.06 21.96 -94.64
N GLY A 459 -57.33 21.65 -94.32
CA GLY A 459 -57.71 21.08 -93.01
C GLY A 459 -57.14 19.68 -92.77
N LEU A 460 -56.96 18.89 -93.83
CA LEU A 460 -56.36 17.55 -93.77
C LEU A 460 -54.83 17.60 -93.64
N GLU A 461 -54.17 18.63 -94.20
CA GLU A 461 -52.76 18.93 -93.95
C GLU A 461 -52.54 19.47 -92.54
N GLU A 462 -53.39 20.38 -92.05
CA GLU A 462 -53.38 20.83 -90.65
C GLU A 462 -53.57 19.68 -89.66
N LEU A 463 -54.44 18.71 -89.97
CA LEU A 463 -54.63 17.52 -89.14
C LEU A 463 -53.36 16.68 -89.07
N LYS A 464 -52.75 16.35 -90.21
CA LYS A 464 -51.47 15.62 -90.26
C LYS A 464 -50.35 16.33 -89.48
N ALA A 465 -50.20 17.64 -89.67
CA ALA A 465 -49.20 18.43 -88.95
C ALA A 465 -49.46 18.50 -87.43
N ARG A 466 -50.70 18.29 -86.97
CA ARG A 466 -51.03 18.13 -85.54
C ARG A 466 -50.77 16.71 -85.07
N ASP A 467 -51.09 15.68 -85.85
CA ASP A 467 -50.83 14.27 -85.54
C ASP A 467 -49.33 13.97 -85.45
N GLU A 468 -48.51 14.54 -86.34
CA GLU A 468 -47.04 14.47 -86.29
C GLU A 468 -46.49 15.11 -85.01
N ARG A 469 -46.97 16.30 -84.63
CA ARG A 469 -46.61 16.96 -83.36
C ARG A 469 -47.08 16.18 -82.14
N LEU A 470 -48.27 15.57 -82.19
CA LEU A 470 -48.75 14.69 -81.12
C LEU A 470 -47.86 13.44 -81.02
N HIS A 471 -47.43 12.84 -82.12
CA HIS A 471 -46.50 11.72 -82.10
C HIS A 471 -45.14 12.12 -81.51
N GLU A 472 -44.60 13.28 -81.88
CA GLU A 472 -43.36 13.80 -81.31
C GLU A 472 -43.49 14.08 -79.80
N ILE A 473 -44.57 14.71 -79.35
CA ILE A 473 -44.84 14.96 -77.92
C ILE A 473 -45.00 13.64 -77.15
N HIS A 474 -45.73 12.65 -77.67
CA HIS A 474 -45.84 11.33 -77.04
C HIS A 474 -44.47 10.63 -76.95
N LYS A 475 -43.63 10.76 -77.97
CA LYS A 475 -42.24 10.25 -77.94
C LYS A 475 -41.41 10.96 -76.85
N GLN A 476 -41.46 12.30 -76.78
CA GLN A 476 -40.78 13.06 -75.73
C GLN A 476 -41.25 12.65 -74.32
N ILE A 477 -42.56 12.42 -74.13
CA ILE A 477 -43.12 11.91 -72.86
C ILE A 477 -42.58 10.51 -72.54
N SER A 478 -42.46 9.62 -73.54
CA SER A 478 -41.84 8.29 -73.39
C SER A 478 -40.36 8.38 -73.01
N ASP A 479 -39.60 9.24 -73.67
CA ASP A 479 -38.18 9.49 -73.41
C ASP A 479 -37.93 10.14 -72.03
N VAL A 480 -38.90 10.92 -71.51
CA VAL A 480 -38.86 11.46 -70.14
C VAL A 480 -39.26 10.39 -69.11
N ASN A 481 -40.28 9.59 -69.38
CA ASN A 481 -40.72 8.51 -68.48
C ASN A 481 -39.66 7.42 -68.30
N THR A 482 -38.95 7.05 -69.38
CA THR A 482 -37.83 6.10 -69.31
C THR A 482 -36.63 6.68 -68.54
N LYS A 483 -36.29 7.97 -68.74
CA LYS A 483 -35.28 8.66 -67.92
C LYS A 483 -35.68 8.70 -66.44
N LEU A 484 -36.94 8.98 -66.12
CA LEU A 484 -37.46 8.99 -64.75
C LEU A 484 -37.43 7.58 -64.11
N ALA A 485 -37.76 6.53 -64.85
CA ALA A 485 -37.64 5.15 -64.39
C ALA A 485 -36.19 4.77 -64.08
N ASN A 486 -35.25 5.11 -64.98
CA ASN A 486 -33.82 4.89 -64.77
C ASN A 486 -33.30 5.67 -63.56
N GLN A 487 -33.70 6.92 -63.38
CA GLN A 487 -33.33 7.74 -62.22
C GLN A 487 -33.87 7.18 -60.90
N LYS A 488 -35.10 6.66 -60.88
CA LYS A 488 -35.65 5.95 -59.71
C LYS A 488 -34.84 4.70 -59.38
N SER A 489 -34.58 3.84 -60.38
CA SER A 489 -33.76 2.63 -60.18
C SER A 489 -32.34 2.95 -59.69
N LEU A 490 -31.75 4.07 -60.13
CA LEU A 490 -30.43 4.50 -59.66
C LEU A 490 -30.48 5.04 -58.22
N TYR A 491 -31.54 5.78 -57.88
CA TYR A 491 -31.78 6.26 -56.51
C TYR A 491 -32.03 5.10 -55.54
N ASP A 492 -32.85 4.12 -55.92
CA ASP A 492 -33.16 2.94 -55.11
C ASP A 492 -31.91 2.07 -54.87
N ALA A 493 -31.03 1.97 -55.88
CA ALA A 493 -29.71 1.36 -55.73
C ALA A 493 -28.82 2.15 -54.74
N VAL A 494 -28.71 3.47 -54.87
CA VAL A 494 -27.94 4.31 -53.94
C VAL A 494 -28.51 4.26 -52.51
N VAL A 495 -29.82 4.15 -52.34
CA VAL A 495 -30.47 3.94 -51.04
C VAL A 495 -30.15 2.56 -50.46
N SER A 496 -30.17 1.52 -51.29
CA SER A 496 -29.74 0.16 -50.91
C SER A 496 -28.29 0.15 -50.44
N ASP A 497 -27.37 0.71 -51.24
CA ASP A 497 -25.94 0.82 -50.92
C ASP A 497 -25.71 1.61 -49.64
N ARG A 498 -26.34 2.79 -49.49
CA ARG A 498 -26.28 3.60 -48.27
C ARG A 498 -26.75 2.81 -47.05
N ASN A 499 -27.82 2.03 -47.17
CA ASN A 499 -28.34 1.20 -46.08
C ASN A 499 -27.39 0.02 -45.77
N MET A 500 -26.76 -0.59 -46.77
CA MET A 500 -25.73 -1.61 -46.59
C MET A 500 -24.49 -1.04 -45.89
N TYR A 501 -23.94 0.08 -46.37
CA TYR A 501 -22.79 0.74 -45.74
C TYR A 501 -23.13 1.22 -44.33
N SER A 502 -24.34 1.73 -44.08
CA SER A 502 -24.80 2.06 -42.73
C SER A 502 -24.85 0.84 -41.81
N LYS A 503 -25.29 -0.32 -42.30
CA LYS A 503 -25.31 -1.57 -41.52
C LYS A 503 -23.91 -2.09 -41.24
N ASN A 504 -23.02 -2.06 -42.24
CA ASN A 504 -21.63 -2.47 -42.10
C ASN A 504 -20.85 -1.55 -41.14
N LEU A 505 -21.13 -0.24 -41.17
CA LEU A 505 -20.57 0.73 -40.24
C LEU A 505 -21.05 0.48 -38.81
N ILE A 506 -22.33 0.15 -38.60
CA ILE A 506 -22.86 -0.23 -37.29
C ILE A 506 -22.15 -1.51 -36.79
N ALA A 507 -22.11 -2.57 -37.60
CA ALA A 507 -21.46 -3.83 -37.23
C ALA A 507 -19.95 -3.66 -36.91
N SER A 508 -19.24 -2.83 -37.69
CA SER A 508 -17.83 -2.52 -37.42
C SER A 508 -17.64 -1.67 -36.15
N ASN A 509 -18.56 -0.74 -35.86
CA ASN A 509 -18.55 0.00 -34.58
C ASN A 509 -18.87 -0.91 -33.39
N GLU A 510 -19.78 -1.89 -33.55
CA GLU A 510 -20.08 -2.92 -32.53
C GLU A 510 -18.87 -3.83 -32.29
N GLU A 511 -18.15 -4.22 -33.35
CA GLU A 511 -16.89 -4.98 -33.27
C GLU A 511 -15.78 -4.16 -32.57
N ILE A 512 -15.59 -2.89 -32.94
CA ILE A 512 -14.65 -1.97 -32.27
C ILE A 512 -15.00 -1.79 -30.79
N ALA A 513 -16.28 -1.64 -30.44
CA ALA A 513 -16.73 -1.55 -29.05
C ALA A 513 -16.48 -2.86 -28.28
N GLY A 514 -16.67 -4.02 -28.92
CA GLY A 514 -16.30 -5.33 -28.37
C GLY A 514 -14.80 -5.46 -28.11
N MET A 515 -13.97 -5.04 -29.07
CA MET A 515 -12.51 -5.02 -28.94
C MET A 515 -12.04 -4.03 -27.87
N GLU A 516 -12.69 -2.87 -27.71
CA GLU A 516 -12.45 -1.94 -26.60
C GLU A 516 -12.75 -2.58 -25.23
N VAL A 517 -13.81 -3.37 -25.11
CA VAL A 517 -14.13 -4.09 -23.87
C VAL A 517 -13.11 -5.20 -23.60
N GLN A 518 -12.73 -5.98 -24.61
CA GLN A 518 -11.67 -6.99 -24.48
C GLN A 518 -10.32 -6.37 -24.10
N PHE A 519 -9.96 -5.22 -24.69
CA PHE A 519 -8.75 -4.49 -24.33
C PHE A 519 -8.79 -3.98 -22.87
N LYS A 520 -9.95 -3.50 -22.39
CA LYS A 520 -10.12 -3.10 -20.98
C LYS A 520 -9.99 -4.29 -20.03
N VAL A 521 -10.53 -5.47 -20.39
CA VAL A 521 -10.33 -6.72 -19.62
C VAL A 521 -8.85 -7.10 -19.59
N MET A 522 -8.20 -7.24 -20.75
CA MET A 522 -6.76 -7.55 -20.81
C MET A 522 -5.88 -6.52 -20.09
N HIS A 523 -6.26 -5.24 -20.09
CA HIS A 523 -5.54 -4.20 -19.35
C HIS A 523 -5.68 -4.35 -17.83
N ASN A 524 -6.88 -4.75 -17.35
CA ASN A 524 -7.09 -5.09 -15.96
C ASN A 524 -6.33 -6.36 -15.57
N ASP A 525 -6.36 -7.40 -16.41
CA ASP A 525 -5.60 -8.66 -16.20
C ASP A 525 -4.09 -8.39 -16.12
N ILE A 526 -3.56 -7.57 -17.04
CA ILE A 526 -2.15 -7.13 -17.03
C ILE A 526 -1.83 -6.32 -15.78
N SER A 527 -2.77 -5.53 -15.26
CA SER A 527 -2.58 -4.75 -14.03
C SER A 527 -2.58 -5.64 -12.79
N GLN A 528 -3.52 -6.59 -12.70
CA GLN A 528 -3.53 -7.62 -11.66
C GLN A 528 -2.21 -8.42 -11.67
N VAL A 529 -1.76 -8.91 -12.83
CA VAL A 529 -0.50 -9.67 -12.94
C VAL A 529 0.71 -8.81 -12.55
N LYS A 530 0.71 -7.50 -12.85
CA LYS A 530 1.77 -6.59 -12.37
C LYS A 530 1.75 -6.44 -10.84
N ASP A 531 0.58 -6.35 -10.22
CA ASP A 531 0.45 -6.23 -8.77
C ASP A 531 0.75 -7.55 -8.04
N GLU A 532 0.39 -8.70 -8.63
CA GLU A 532 0.85 -10.01 -8.17
C GLU A 532 2.38 -10.13 -8.26
N ILE A 533 3.02 -9.69 -9.35
CA ILE A 533 4.48 -9.64 -9.47
C ILE A 533 5.10 -8.72 -8.39
N ARG A 534 4.56 -7.52 -8.19
CA ARG A 534 5.00 -6.60 -7.11
C ARG A 534 4.89 -7.24 -5.73
N GLU A 535 3.81 -7.96 -5.45
CA GLU A 535 3.64 -8.69 -4.20
C GLU A 535 4.66 -9.83 -4.07
N LYS A 536 4.91 -10.60 -5.14
CA LYS A 536 5.95 -11.64 -5.16
C LYS A 536 7.35 -11.05 -4.94
N ASP A 537 7.69 -9.92 -5.57
CA ASP A 537 8.97 -9.23 -5.36
C ASP A 537 9.10 -8.72 -3.91
N HIS A 538 8.06 -8.11 -3.34
CA HIS A 538 8.07 -7.71 -1.94
C HIS A 538 8.19 -8.89 -0.96
N ASN A 539 7.56 -10.02 -1.27
CA ASN A 539 7.71 -11.26 -0.49
C ASN A 539 9.13 -11.84 -0.64
N LEU A 540 9.69 -11.88 -1.86
CA LEU A 540 11.06 -12.33 -2.14
C LEU A 540 12.11 -11.47 -1.43
N ILE A 541 11.93 -10.15 -1.42
CA ILE A 541 12.79 -9.22 -0.67
C ILE A 541 12.71 -9.51 0.84
N ARG A 542 11.52 -9.78 1.37
CA ARG A 542 11.33 -10.16 2.78
C ARG A 542 12.03 -11.48 3.11
N GLU A 543 11.85 -12.50 2.28
CA GLU A 543 12.57 -13.78 2.40
C GLU A 543 14.09 -13.60 2.34
N LYS A 544 14.61 -12.71 1.48
CA LYS A 544 16.05 -12.41 1.40
C LYS A 544 16.57 -11.70 2.65
N PHE A 545 15.78 -10.82 3.28
CA PHE A 545 16.14 -10.23 4.58
C PHE A 545 16.08 -11.27 5.71
N GLU A 546 15.11 -12.18 5.70
CA GLU A 546 15.01 -13.27 6.67
C GLU A 546 16.13 -14.31 6.49
N GLU A 547 16.48 -14.68 5.26
CA GLU A 547 17.65 -15.50 4.92
C GLU A 547 18.94 -14.84 5.43
N GLN A 548 19.14 -13.54 5.19
CA GLN A 548 20.34 -12.84 5.69
C GLN A 548 20.37 -12.80 7.24
N LYS A 549 19.22 -12.63 7.89
CA LYS A 549 19.08 -12.65 9.35
C LYS A 549 19.37 -14.04 9.93
N LEU A 550 18.87 -15.09 9.28
CA LEU A 550 19.14 -16.49 9.62
C LEU A 550 20.61 -16.87 9.35
N ALA A 551 21.22 -16.37 8.27
CA ALA A 551 22.64 -16.57 7.99
C ALA A 551 23.53 -15.97 9.10
N LYS A 552 23.30 -14.70 9.47
CA LYS A 552 23.97 -14.04 10.59
C LYS A 552 23.74 -14.77 11.93
N GLY A 553 22.52 -15.25 12.18
CA GLY A 553 22.20 -16.08 13.35
C GLY A 553 22.96 -17.41 13.38
N ASN A 554 22.98 -18.13 12.26
CA ASN A 554 23.72 -19.37 12.08
C ASN A 554 25.24 -19.18 12.24
N GLU A 555 25.78 -18.05 11.77
CA GLU A 555 27.19 -17.69 11.92
C GLU A 555 27.55 -17.41 13.39
N ALA A 556 26.77 -16.61 14.10
CA ALA A 556 26.93 -16.39 15.54
C ALA A 556 26.79 -17.70 16.36
N ILE A 557 25.88 -18.60 15.97
CA ILE A 557 25.74 -19.93 16.58
C ILE A 557 26.98 -20.81 16.28
N ARG A 558 27.52 -20.79 15.05
CA ARG A 558 28.76 -21.50 14.70
C ARG A 558 29.94 -20.98 15.51
N GLU A 559 30.11 -19.66 15.65
CA GLU A 559 31.16 -19.09 16.51
C GLU A 559 31.01 -19.49 17.98
N SER A 560 29.77 -19.50 18.50
CA SER A 560 29.49 -19.90 19.89
C SER A 560 29.78 -21.38 20.12
N LEU A 561 29.40 -22.23 19.17
CA LEU A 561 29.74 -23.66 19.14
C LEU A 561 31.26 -23.87 19.06
N GLU A 562 31.96 -23.11 18.23
CA GLU A 562 33.41 -23.24 18.05
C GLU A 562 34.20 -22.73 19.26
N ARG A 563 33.75 -21.64 19.88
CA ARG A 563 34.22 -21.20 21.21
C ARG A 563 34.00 -22.27 22.28
N SER A 564 32.82 -22.91 22.27
CA SER A 564 32.47 -23.98 23.21
C SER A 564 33.28 -25.26 22.99
N ARG A 565 33.55 -25.65 21.73
CA ARG A 565 34.44 -26.75 21.35
C ARG A 565 35.88 -26.51 21.81
N LYS A 566 36.42 -25.32 21.56
CA LYS A 566 37.77 -24.93 22.05
C LYS A 566 37.83 -24.97 23.58
N ARG A 567 36.79 -24.52 24.28
CA ARG A 567 36.69 -24.64 25.75
C ARG A 567 36.63 -26.10 26.21
N LEU A 568 35.86 -26.95 25.54
CA LEU A 568 35.80 -28.39 25.83
C LEU A 568 37.15 -29.08 25.59
N LEU A 569 37.85 -28.76 24.49
CA LEU A 569 39.16 -29.34 24.16
C LEU A 569 40.24 -28.92 25.18
N ASN A 570 40.21 -27.66 25.63
CA ASN A 570 41.08 -27.20 26.71
C ASN A 570 40.75 -27.89 28.04
N LEU A 571 39.46 -28.06 28.38
CA LEU A 571 39.04 -28.75 29.61
C LEU A 571 39.36 -30.25 29.59
N THR A 572 39.20 -30.95 28.46
CA THR A 572 39.60 -32.36 28.35
C THR A 572 41.11 -32.53 28.39
N GLY A 573 41.89 -31.57 27.86
CA GLY A 573 43.33 -31.48 28.07
C GLY A 573 43.71 -31.38 29.56
N ILE A 574 43.07 -30.46 30.29
CA ILE A 574 43.29 -30.28 31.75
C ILE A 574 42.88 -31.55 32.53
N ILE A 575 41.76 -32.17 32.19
CA ILE A 575 41.32 -33.44 32.80
C ILE A 575 42.35 -34.54 32.51
N HIS A 576 42.93 -34.59 31.31
CA HIS A 576 43.96 -35.58 30.97
C HIS A 576 45.26 -35.36 31.77
N THR A 577 45.73 -34.12 31.95
CA THR A 577 46.89 -33.83 32.80
C THR A 577 46.61 -34.16 34.26
N GLN A 578 45.43 -33.82 34.79
CA GLN A 578 45.03 -34.16 36.16
C GLN A 578 44.89 -35.68 36.37
N GLN A 579 44.43 -36.44 35.35
CA GLN A 579 44.43 -37.91 35.40
C GLN A 579 45.84 -38.50 35.39
N GLN A 580 46.80 -37.89 34.69
CA GLN A 580 48.20 -38.30 34.77
C GLN A 580 48.83 -37.98 36.13
N GLU A 581 48.49 -36.84 36.73
CA GLU A 581 48.94 -36.45 38.07
C GLU A 581 48.34 -37.34 39.16
N ALA A 582 47.04 -37.63 39.11
CA ALA A 582 46.38 -38.58 39.99
C ALA A 582 47.07 -39.96 39.96
N LYS A 583 47.39 -40.47 38.76
CA LYS A 583 48.14 -41.74 38.59
C LYS A 583 49.60 -41.69 39.07
N LYS A 584 50.22 -40.50 39.15
CA LYS A 584 51.54 -40.33 39.78
C LYS A 584 51.41 -40.34 41.30
N LEU A 585 50.44 -39.60 41.85
CA LEU A 585 50.16 -39.54 43.29
C LEU A 585 49.73 -40.90 43.84
N GLU A 586 48.89 -41.64 43.11
CA GLU A 586 48.47 -43.00 43.45
C GLU A 586 49.66 -43.96 43.58
N LYS A 587 50.64 -43.87 42.67
CA LYS A 587 51.90 -44.64 42.77
C LYS A 587 52.75 -44.23 43.98
N VAL A 588 52.84 -42.92 44.28
CA VAL A 588 53.57 -42.41 45.45
C VAL A 588 52.91 -42.88 46.76
N ILE A 589 51.57 -42.92 46.81
CA ILE A 589 50.81 -43.49 47.92
C ILE A 589 51.12 -44.98 48.06
N GLN A 590 51.06 -45.76 46.97
CA GLN A 590 51.38 -47.19 46.99
C GLN A 590 52.81 -47.48 47.48
N THR A 591 53.81 -46.67 47.09
CA THR A 591 55.17 -46.82 47.62
C THR A 591 55.26 -46.44 49.10
N ALA A 592 54.62 -45.34 49.53
CA ALA A 592 54.62 -44.93 50.93
C ALA A 592 53.86 -45.91 51.85
N GLU A 593 52.80 -46.55 51.36
CA GLU A 593 52.09 -47.61 52.07
C GLU A 593 52.93 -48.90 52.19
N ALA A 594 53.70 -49.23 51.16
CA ALA A 594 54.64 -50.36 51.19
C ALA A 594 55.78 -50.11 52.20
N GLU A 595 56.39 -48.91 52.18
CA GLU A 595 57.44 -48.51 53.14
C GLU A 595 56.91 -48.46 54.59
N LYS A 596 55.70 -47.92 54.79
CA LYS A 596 55.00 -47.96 56.08
C LYS A 596 54.78 -49.40 56.54
N LEU A 597 54.47 -50.33 55.64
CA LEU A 597 54.27 -51.74 55.97
C LEU A 597 55.58 -52.48 56.30
N THR A 598 56.71 -52.14 55.68
CA THR A 598 58.02 -52.69 56.07
C THR A 598 58.46 -52.14 57.42
N GLN A 599 58.38 -50.82 57.63
CA GLN A 599 58.66 -50.19 58.92
C GLN A 599 57.78 -50.77 60.05
N GLN A 600 56.49 -51.04 59.80
CA GLN A 600 55.63 -51.70 60.79
C GLN A 600 56.01 -53.15 61.10
N LYS A 601 56.65 -53.87 60.16
CA LYS A 601 57.19 -55.22 60.42
C LYS A 601 58.50 -55.13 61.22
N GLU A 602 59.38 -54.21 60.87
CA GLU A 602 60.64 -53.95 61.58
C GLU A 602 60.37 -53.52 63.04
N CYS A 603 59.46 -52.58 63.27
CA CYS A 603 59.06 -52.18 64.63
C CYS A 603 58.45 -53.33 65.43
N LYS A 604 57.73 -54.26 64.81
CA LYS A 604 57.24 -55.48 65.47
C LYS A 604 58.39 -56.40 65.86
N GLY A 605 59.33 -56.64 64.95
CA GLY A 605 60.56 -57.41 65.23
C GLY A 605 61.32 -56.87 66.44
N VAL A 606 61.56 -55.55 66.50
CA VAL A 606 62.22 -54.89 67.64
C VAL A 606 61.41 -55.02 68.94
N VAL A 607 60.07 -54.98 68.87
CA VAL A 607 59.20 -55.20 70.04
C VAL A 607 59.24 -56.66 70.52
N ASP A 608 59.31 -57.63 69.61
CA ASP A 608 59.41 -59.05 69.91
C ASP A 608 60.81 -59.41 70.48
N GLU A 609 61.88 -58.88 69.89
CA GLU A 609 63.26 -58.98 70.42
C GLU A 609 63.36 -58.40 71.83
N ARG A 610 62.83 -57.19 72.06
CA ARG A 610 62.71 -56.60 73.40
C ARG A 610 61.90 -57.49 74.34
N GLY A 611 60.85 -58.16 73.85
CA GLY A 611 60.05 -59.13 74.60
C GLY A 611 60.84 -60.39 74.99
N VAL A 612 61.74 -60.87 74.14
CA VAL A 612 62.66 -61.97 74.43
C VAL A 612 63.71 -61.54 75.46
N LEU A 613 64.35 -60.37 75.26
CA LEU A 613 65.35 -59.83 76.20
C LEU A 613 64.74 -59.58 77.59
N THR A 614 63.53 -59.03 77.67
CA THR A 614 62.80 -58.87 78.95
C THR A 614 62.57 -60.20 79.65
N LYS A 615 62.18 -61.26 78.92
CA LYS A 615 62.02 -62.61 79.49
C LYS A 615 63.35 -63.22 79.96
N GLN A 616 64.45 -62.96 79.26
CA GLN A 616 65.79 -63.39 79.68
C GLN A 616 66.25 -62.66 80.94
N LEU A 617 66.00 -61.35 81.04
CA LEU A 617 66.37 -60.52 82.18
C LEU A 617 65.57 -60.91 83.43
N ILE A 618 64.26 -61.19 83.30
CA ILE A 618 63.44 -61.72 84.42
C ILE A 618 64.02 -63.05 84.93
N ARG A 619 64.31 -64.00 84.04
CA ARG A 619 64.94 -65.29 84.44
C ARG A 619 66.28 -65.09 85.13
N ARG A 620 67.12 -64.16 84.66
CA ARG A 620 68.40 -63.83 85.29
C ARG A 620 68.22 -63.23 86.68
N ASN A 621 67.20 -62.41 86.90
CA ASN A 621 66.87 -61.89 88.23
C ASN A 621 66.36 -63.01 89.15
N GLU A 622 65.50 -63.90 88.68
CA GLU A 622 65.07 -65.09 89.45
C GLU A 622 66.23 -66.04 89.78
N GLU A 623 67.19 -66.21 88.86
CA GLU A 623 68.44 -66.97 89.10
C GLU A 623 69.30 -66.30 90.18
N LEU A 624 69.45 -64.97 90.14
CA LEU A 624 70.17 -64.20 91.16
C LEU A 624 69.48 -64.24 92.52
N GLU A 625 68.16 -64.12 92.59
CA GLU A 625 67.39 -64.18 93.83
C GLU A 625 67.55 -65.55 94.53
N LYS A 626 67.49 -66.65 93.76
CA LYS A 626 67.76 -68.01 94.25
C LYS A 626 69.20 -68.15 94.77
N LEU A 627 70.17 -67.52 94.11
CA LEU A 627 71.57 -67.50 94.57
C LEU A 627 71.77 -66.67 95.84
N TYR A 628 71.11 -65.52 95.99
CA TYR A 628 71.17 -64.70 97.20
C TYR A 628 70.55 -65.40 98.41
N GLU A 629 69.39 -66.06 98.25
CA GLU A 629 68.78 -66.81 99.35
C GLU A 629 69.62 -68.06 99.70
N GLY A 630 70.21 -68.73 98.70
CA GLY A 630 71.17 -69.81 98.91
C GLY A 630 72.42 -69.38 99.69
N LEU A 631 72.99 -68.21 99.35
CA LEU A 631 74.12 -67.60 100.07
C LEU A 631 73.75 -67.29 101.52
N LYS A 632 72.55 -66.72 101.75
CA LYS A 632 72.01 -66.37 103.07
C LYS A 632 71.79 -67.61 103.95
N VAL A 633 71.30 -68.72 103.38
CA VAL A 633 71.22 -70.02 104.09
C VAL A 633 72.62 -70.57 104.41
N GLN A 634 73.57 -70.51 103.47
CA GLN A 634 74.95 -70.96 103.74
C GLN A 634 75.63 -70.11 104.84
N GLN A 635 75.45 -68.79 104.84
CA GLN A 635 75.95 -67.90 105.90
C GLN A 635 75.34 -68.23 107.27
N SER A 636 74.02 -68.49 107.33
CA SER A 636 73.35 -68.92 108.56
C SER A 636 73.88 -70.26 109.09
N ASN A 637 74.11 -71.24 108.21
CA ASN A 637 74.65 -72.55 108.57
C ASN A 637 76.11 -72.46 109.04
N MET A 638 76.92 -71.61 108.40
CA MET A 638 78.31 -71.38 108.80
C MET A 638 78.39 -70.69 110.18
N LEU A 639 77.55 -69.68 110.43
CA LEU A 639 77.45 -69.02 111.74
C LEU A 639 77.00 -70.00 112.84
N HIS A 640 76.07 -70.91 112.52
CA HIS A 640 75.62 -71.95 113.45
C HIS A 640 76.75 -72.91 113.79
N GLY A 641 77.46 -73.44 112.79
CA GLY A 641 78.61 -74.35 112.99
C GLY A 641 79.80 -73.69 113.69
N GLU A 642 80.05 -72.40 113.46
CA GLU A 642 81.01 -71.61 114.23
C GLU A 642 80.66 -71.56 115.73
N ASN A 643 79.38 -71.43 116.06
CA ASN A 643 78.93 -71.33 117.45
C ASN A 643 78.94 -72.70 118.14
N GLU A 644 78.59 -73.78 117.44
CA GLU A 644 78.77 -75.15 117.94
C GLU A 644 80.25 -75.47 118.17
N TYR A 645 81.14 -75.09 117.26
CA TYR A 645 82.58 -75.27 117.40
C TYR A 645 83.13 -74.53 118.63
N LYS A 646 82.73 -73.26 118.85
CA LYS A 646 83.10 -72.48 120.04
C LYS A 646 82.64 -73.17 121.33
N ALA A 647 81.41 -73.67 121.40
CA ALA A 647 80.89 -74.39 122.56
C ALA A 647 81.67 -75.68 122.88
N VAL A 648 82.14 -76.40 121.85
CA VAL A 648 83.04 -77.56 122.03
C VAL A 648 84.41 -77.13 122.55
N CYS A 649 84.99 -76.04 122.04
CA CYS A 649 86.25 -75.49 122.56
C CYS A 649 86.15 -75.09 124.03
N ASP A 650 85.07 -74.41 124.45
CA ASP A 650 84.85 -74.02 125.84
C ASP A 650 84.72 -75.25 126.75
N SER A 651 84.01 -76.30 126.30
CA SER A 651 83.90 -77.57 127.03
C SER A 651 85.25 -78.28 127.23
N VAL A 652 86.11 -78.28 126.21
CA VAL A 652 87.49 -78.81 126.31
C VAL A 652 88.31 -78.00 127.31
N VAL A 653 88.20 -76.67 127.30
CA VAL A 653 88.88 -75.77 128.25
C VAL A 653 88.42 -76.02 129.69
N ASP A 654 87.14 -76.29 129.94
CA ASP A 654 86.64 -76.61 131.27
C ASP A 654 87.04 -78.02 131.77
N MET A 655 87.04 -79.03 130.90
CA MET A 655 87.60 -80.34 131.26
C MET A 655 89.10 -80.28 131.57
N GLN A 656 89.86 -79.45 130.85
CA GLN A 656 91.27 -79.20 131.16
C GLN A 656 91.45 -78.62 132.57
N LYS A 657 90.64 -77.62 132.97
CA LYS A 657 90.63 -77.05 134.33
C LYS A 657 90.30 -78.10 135.41
N GLN A 658 89.44 -79.08 135.10
CA GLN A 658 89.12 -80.17 136.03
C GLN A 658 90.27 -81.17 136.18
N ILE A 659 90.94 -81.51 135.07
CA ILE A 659 92.15 -82.36 135.08
C ILE A 659 93.25 -81.74 135.95
N ASP A 660 93.49 -80.43 135.83
CA ASP A 660 94.56 -79.77 136.58
C ASP A 660 94.24 -79.65 138.09
N LYS A 661 92.98 -79.39 138.47
CA LYS A 661 92.54 -79.47 139.88
C LYS A 661 92.80 -80.84 140.51
N LEU A 662 92.52 -81.93 139.78
CA LEU A 662 92.72 -83.29 140.29
C LEU A 662 94.22 -83.64 140.46
N LYS A 663 95.11 -83.08 139.63
CA LYS A 663 96.57 -83.19 139.83
C LYS A 663 97.01 -82.53 141.14
N ASP A 664 96.55 -81.30 141.39
CA ASP A 664 96.89 -80.55 142.61
C ASP A 664 96.43 -81.26 143.89
N GLU A 665 95.27 -81.93 143.85
CA GLU A 665 94.76 -82.73 144.96
C GLU A 665 95.62 -83.97 145.24
N VAL A 666 95.98 -84.74 144.21
CA VAL A 666 96.88 -85.90 144.35
C VAL A 666 98.25 -85.49 144.89
N GLN A 667 98.79 -84.36 144.43
CA GLN A 667 100.10 -83.87 144.90
C GLN A 667 100.06 -83.44 146.37
N ARG A 668 98.96 -82.82 146.83
CA ARG A 668 98.72 -82.43 148.22
C ARG A 668 98.67 -83.64 149.16
N CYS A 669 97.95 -84.69 148.77
CA CYS A 669 97.84 -85.94 149.54
C CYS A 669 99.19 -86.68 149.66
N ARG A 670 100.01 -86.69 148.59
CA ARG A 670 101.37 -87.26 148.64
C ARG A 670 102.28 -86.56 149.65
N GLY A 671 102.19 -85.23 149.77
CA GLY A 671 102.96 -84.46 150.74
C GLY A 671 102.66 -84.88 152.20
N GLN A 672 101.38 -85.06 152.53
CA GLN A 672 100.94 -85.38 153.89
C GLN A 672 101.49 -86.72 154.43
N MET A 673 101.62 -87.74 153.58
CA MET A 673 102.13 -89.06 154.00
C MET A 673 103.57 -89.04 154.53
N SER A 674 104.39 -88.05 154.15
CA SER A 674 105.78 -87.92 154.61
C SER A 674 105.91 -87.57 156.10
N SER A 675 104.92 -86.88 156.67
CA SER A 675 104.98 -86.39 158.06
C SER A 675 104.72 -87.51 159.10
N THR A 676 103.94 -88.53 158.72
CA THR A 676 103.49 -89.60 159.62
C THR A 676 104.64 -90.42 160.23
N THR A 677 105.77 -90.55 159.52
CA THR A 677 106.97 -91.26 160.01
C THR A 677 107.81 -90.47 161.02
N ASN A 678 107.58 -89.16 161.14
CA ASN A 678 108.25 -88.32 162.13
C ASN A 678 107.43 -88.29 163.43
N ILE A 679 106.11 -88.13 163.31
CA ILE A 679 105.17 -88.13 164.44
C ILE A 679 105.30 -89.43 165.28
N LYS A 680 105.43 -90.60 164.62
CA LYS A 680 105.64 -91.89 165.31
C LYS A 680 106.95 -91.98 166.11
N ARG A 681 108.00 -91.26 165.71
CA ARG A 681 109.28 -91.23 166.46
C ARG A 681 109.20 -90.27 167.66
N GLU A 682 108.46 -89.18 167.50
CA GLU A 682 108.29 -88.17 168.54
C GLU A 682 107.45 -88.69 169.72
N ILE A 683 106.41 -89.50 169.45
CA ILE A 683 105.59 -90.14 170.51
C ILE A 683 106.48 -90.98 171.45
N HIS A 684 107.31 -91.88 170.92
CA HIS A 684 108.22 -92.72 171.72
C HIS A 684 109.42 -91.96 172.34
N ARG A 685 109.57 -90.66 172.06
CA ARG A 685 110.46 -89.75 172.78
C ARG A 685 109.71 -89.14 173.96
N LEU A 686 108.56 -88.53 173.68
CA LEU A 686 107.69 -87.89 174.66
C LEU A 686 107.16 -88.86 175.73
N GLU A 687 106.88 -90.13 175.42
CA GLU A 687 106.48 -91.14 176.41
C GLU A 687 107.55 -91.39 177.49
N ARG A 688 108.84 -91.28 177.14
CA ARG A 688 109.95 -91.42 178.09
C ARG A 688 110.23 -90.13 178.86
N GLU A 689 110.15 -88.99 178.17
CA GLU A 689 110.28 -87.68 178.80
C GLU A 689 109.12 -87.39 179.77
N LEU A 690 107.90 -87.85 179.47
CA LEU A 690 106.72 -87.71 180.33
C LEU A 690 106.88 -88.41 181.68
N ILE A 691 107.45 -89.63 181.71
CA ILE A 691 107.72 -90.35 182.97
C ILE A 691 108.79 -89.61 183.80
N HIS A 692 109.80 -89.03 183.13
CA HIS A 692 110.86 -88.29 183.80
C HIS A 692 110.35 -86.94 184.35
N GLU A 693 109.54 -86.21 183.58
CA GLU A 693 108.91 -84.96 184.03
C GLU A 693 107.80 -85.20 185.05
N GLN A 694 107.08 -86.33 185.06
CA GLN A 694 106.13 -86.64 186.15
C GLN A 694 106.81 -86.80 187.52
N CYS A 695 108.09 -87.18 187.56
CA CYS A 695 108.90 -87.16 188.78
C CYS A 695 109.43 -85.76 189.15
N LYS A 696 109.41 -84.80 188.23
CA LYS A 696 110.11 -83.49 188.34
C LYS A 696 109.16 -82.29 188.40
N VAL A 697 108.00 -82.35 187.76
CA VAL A 697 106.86 -81.42 187.92
C VAL A 697 106.40 -81.38 189.38
N LYS A 698 106.40 -82.54 190.04
CA LYS A 698 106.23 -82.71 191.51
C LYS A 698 107.26 -81.96 192.38
N HIS A 699 108.28 -81.35 191.77
CA HIS A 699 109.38 -80.64 192.40
C HIS A 699 109.57 -79.22 191.81
N LEU A 700 108.71 -78.78 190.87
CA LEU A 700 108.86 -77.50 190.15
C LEU A 700 107.55 -76.71 189.94
N GLU A 701 106.36 -77.31 190.13
CA GLU A 701 105.10 -76.52 190.14
C GLU A 701 104.92 -75.61 191.36
N GLU A 702 105.96 -75.49 192.21
CA GLU A 702 106.06 -74.43 193.22
C GLU A 702 106.38 -73.04 192.61
N GLU A 703 106.82 -72.89 191.34
CA GLU A 703 107.38 -71.62 190.78
C GLU A 703 106.81 -71.04 189.43
N MET A 704 105.51 -70.69 189.38
CA MET A 704 104.92 -69.37 188.93
C MET A 704 105.14 -68.59 187.55
N LYS A 705 104.02 -68.29 186.81
CA LYS A 705 103.47 -66.97 186.22
C LYS A 705 103.87 -66.23 184.85
N ASN A 706 102.93 -66.15 183.84
CA ASN A 706 102.39 -65.02 182.91
C ASN A 706 103.20 -64.16 181.82
N PRO A 707 102.67 -63.22 180.89
CA PRO A 707 101.48 -63.11 179.89
C PRO A 707 101.48 -62.13 178.54
N MET A 708 100.46 -62.18 177.56
CA MET A 708 99.65 -61.13 176.70
C MET A 708 99.85 -60.41 175.22
N ASN A 709 98.77 -59.99 174.37
CA ASN A 709 98.75 -59.15 173.03
C ASN A 709 97.39 -58.58 172.24
N VAL A 710 97.34 -57.81 171.04
CA VAL A 710 96.09 -57.15 170.27
C VAL A 710 96.10 -56.54 168.72
N HIS A 711 95.01 -55.99 168.00
CA HIS A 711 94.78 -55.64 166.45
C HIS A 711 93.91 -54.33 165.87
N ARG A 712 93.59 -54.05 164.50
CA ARG A 712 92.88 -52.79 163.78
C ARG A 712 92.24 -52.79 162.25
N TRP A 713 91.57 -51.71 161.60
CA TRP A 713 90.73 -51.62 160.24
C TRP A 713 90.51 -50.26 159.28
N ARG A 714 89.76 -50.18 158.07
CA ARG A 714 89.57 -49.01 156.98
C ARG A 714 88.31 -48.90 155.90
N ARG A 715 88.08 -47.86 154.94
CA ARG A 715 86.91 -47.59 153.88
C ARG A 715 87.02 -46.44 152.68
N LEU A 716 86.15 -46.28 151.57
CA LEU A 716 86.08 -45.19 150.41
C LEU A 716 84.75 -44.93 149.45
N GLU A 717 84.66 -44.01 148.37
CA GLU A 717 83.44 -43.47 147.50
C GLU A 717 83.57 -42.77 146.00
N GLY A 718 82.48 -42.26 145.26
CA GLY A 718 82.42 -41.39 143.96
C GLY A 718 81.02 -40.98 143.22
N SER A 719 80.89 -40.00 142.22
CA SER A 719 79.59 -39.34 141.65
C SER A 719 79.45 -38.77 140.14
N ASP A 720 78.34 -38.04 139.74
CA ASP A 720 77.74 -37.77 138.34
C ASP A 720 77.29 -36.30 137.90
N PRO A 721 77.11 -36.00 136.57
CA PRO A 721 76.25 -34.91 135.95
C PRO A 721 75.51 -35.27 134.59
N GLN A 722 74.52 -34.57 133.94
CA GLN A 722 73.52 -33.46 134.12
C GLN A 722 72.64 -33.29 132.79
N SER A 723 71.49 -32.56 132.73
CA SER A 723 70.45 -32.68 131.63
C SER A 723 69.83 -31.44 130.89
N TYR A 724 70.17 -30.17 131.18
CA TYR A 724 69.35 -28.99 130.77
C TYR A 724 69.37 -28.60 129.27
N GLU A 725 70.48 -28.80 128.56
CA GLU A 725 70.72 -28.19 127.23
C GLU A 725 69.80 -28.71 126.11
N LEU A 726 69.42 -29.98 126.19
CA LEU A 726 68.64 -30.66 125.14
C LEU A 726 67.27 -30.00 124.90
N LEU A 727 66.66 -29.46 125.96
CA LEU A 727 65.32 -28.87 125.92
C LEU A 727 65.28 -27.51 125.18
N HIS A 728 66.40 -26.80 125.11
CA HIS A 728 66.49 -25.50 124.42
C HIS A 728 66.50 -25.69 122.90
N ASN A 729 67.27 -26.66 122.40
CA ASN A 729 67.41 -26.92 120.96
C ASN A 729 66.09 -27.36 120.31
N ILE A 730 65.27 -28.17 121.01
CA ILE A 730 63.97 -28.65 120.50
C ILE A 730 63.03 -27.46 120.18
N LYS A 731 62.94 -26.45 121.06
CA LYS A 731 62.06 -25.29 120.85
C LYS A 731 62.50 -24.40 119.69
N ASN A 732 63.80 -24.29 119.42
CA ASN A 732 64.30 -23.52 118.27
C ASN A 732 64.05 -24.24 116.94
N LEU A 733 64.16 -25.57 116.90
CA LEU A 733 63.82 -26.37 115.72
C LEU A 733 62.32 -26.29 115.38
N GLN A 734 61.44 -26.34 116.38
CA GLN A 734 59.98 -26.26 116.17
C GLN A 734 59.54 -24.94 115.51
N ARG A 735 60.06 -23.78 115.95
CA ARG A 735 59.75 -22.49 115.31
C ARG A 735 60.20 -22.45 113.85
N ARG A 736 61.41 -22.97 113.57
CA ARG A 736 62.02 -22.96 112.24
C ARG A 736 61.28 -23.87 111.25
N LEU A 737 60.60 -24.91 111.75
CA LEU A 737 59.71 -25.75 110.95
C LEU A 737 58.43 -25.01 110.55
N ILE A 738 57.78 -24.31 111.50
CA ILE A 738 56.52 -23.57 111.26
C ILE A 738 56.70 -22.52 110.15
N THR A 739 57.74 -21.70 110.23
CA THR A 739 58.02 -20.69 109.18
C THR A 739 58.26 -21.30 107.80
N LYS A 740 58.85 -22.50 107.71
CA LYS A 740 59.01 -23.21 106.42
C LYS A 740 57.72 -23.87 105.93
N THR A 741 56.78 -24.24 106.81
CA THR A 741 55.44 -24.63 106.35
C THR A 741 54.60 -23.45 105.88
N GLU A 742 54.78 -22.25 106.46
CA GLU A 742 54.11 -21.02 106.04
C GLU A 742 54.59 -20.58 104.63
N GLU A 743 55.91 -20.53 104.39
CA GLU A 743 56.48 -20.24 103.05
C GLU A 743 55.96 -21.17 101.94
N VAL A 744 55.77 -22.46 102.22
CA VAL A 744 55.26 -23.44 101.24
C VAL A 744 53.80 -23.15 100.89
N ILE A 745 52.96 -22.77 101.86
CA ILE A 745 51.56 -22.44 101.64
C ILE A 745 51.43 -21.16 100.78
N GLU A 746 52.30 -20.15 100.99
CA GLU A 746 52.35 -18.97 100.12
C GLU A 746 52.77 -19.32 98.68
N CYS A 747 53.74 -20.22 98.51
CA CYS A 747 54.16 -20.72 97.20
C CYS A 747 53.02 -21.48 96.48
N ASP A 748 52.30 -22.36 97.18
CA ASP A 748 51.18 -23.11 96.61
C ASP A 748 50.01 -22.20 96.20
N MET A 749 49.71 -21.14 96.96
CA MET A 749 48.71 -20.15 96.55
C MET A 749 49.16 -19.36 95.32
N LEU A 750 50.43 -18.95 95.24
CA LEU A 750 51.01 -18.32 94.05
C LEU A 750 50.92 -19.24 92.82
N ILE A 751 51.18 -20.55 92.97
CA ILE A 751 51.03 -21.53 91.89
C ILE A 751 49.57 -21.60 91.43
N GLN A 752 48.59 -21.72 92.34
CA GLN A 752 47.17 -21.77 91.99
C GLN A 752 46.69 -20.49 91.27
N GLU A 753 47.21 -19.31 91.61
CA GLU A 753 46.93 -18.08 90.87
C GLU A 753 47.53 -18.10 89.46
N LYS A 754 48.79 -18.54 89.31
CA LYS A 754 49.42 -18.67 87.99
C LYS A 754 48.75 -19.72 87.12
N GLU A 755 48.29 -20.83 87.68
CA GLU A 755 47.52 -21.85 86.96
C GLU A 755 46.14 -21.33 86.51
N LYS A 756 45.40 -20.62 87.38
CA LYS A 756 44.16 -19.94 87.00
C LYS A 756 44.40 -18.95 85.87
N LEU A 757 45.45 -18.13 85.96
CA LEU A 757 45.81 -17.15 84.93
C LEU A 757 46.22 -17.84 83.61
N TYR A 758 46.96 -18.95 83.68
CA TYR A 758 47.37 -19.75 82.52
C TYR A 758 46.16 -20.42 81.83
N VAL A 759 45.22 -20.97 82.59
CA VAL A 759 43.96 -21.52 82.04
C VAL A 759 43.08 -20.42 81.43
N GLN A 760 43.01 -19.25 82.05
CA GLN A 760 42.30 -18.08 81.49
C GLN A 760 42.96 -17.61 80.18
N LEU A 761 44.28 -17.44 80.14
CA LEU A 761 45.04 -17.10 78.94
C LEU A 761 44.87 -18.15 77.83
N LYS A 762 44.93 -19.45 78.18
CA LYS A 762 44.71 -20.56 77.23
C LYS A 762 43.29 -20.55 76.67
N ASN A 763 42.27 -20.24 77.48
CA ASN A 763 40.89 -20.09 77.03
C ASN A 763 40.65 -18.81 76.21
N ILE A 764 41.46 -17.76 76.40
CA ILE A 764 41.44 -16.56 75.54
C ILE A 764 42.12 -16.88 74.20
N LEU A 765 43.29 -17.53 74.19
CA LEU A 765 43.99 -17.95 72.98
C LEU A 765 43.12 -18.90 72.14
N ALA A 766 42.49 -19.90 72.77
CA ALA A 766 41.56 -20.82 72.10
C ALA A 766 40.24 -20.17 71.63
N ARG A 767 40.00 -18.90 71.97
CA ARG A 767 38.88 -18.08 71.48
C ARG A 767 39.31 -17.01 70.46
N GLN A 768 40.61 -16.81 70.24
CA GLN A 768 41.09 -15.97 69.15
C GLN A 768 41.10 -16.80 67.85
N PRO A 769 40.43 -16.38 66.77
CA PRO A 769 40.58 -17.02 65.48
C PRO A 769 42.02 -16.84 65.00
N GLY A 770 42.63 -17.94 64.50
CA GLY A 770 43.96 -17.89 63.89
C GLY A 770 44.01 -16.94 62.69
N ALA A 771 45.21 -16.50 62.29
CA ALA A 771 45.38 -15.47 61.26
C ALA A 771 44.59 -15.76 59.97
N GLU A 772 44.63 -16.99 59.47
CA GLU A 772 43.87 -17.46 58.30
C GLU A 772 42.35 -17.32 58.48
N VAL A 773 41.82 -17.56 59.68
CA VAL A 773 40.39 -17.41 60.00
C VAL A 773 40.02 -15.93 60.13
N SER A 774 40.95 -15.06 60.51
CA SER A 774 40.77 -13.60 60.52
C SER A 774 40.77 -13.02 59.10
N GLU A 775 41.64 -13.51 58.21
CA GLU A 775 41.61 -13.18 56.77
C GLU A 775 40.33 -13.71 56.10
N GLN A 776 39.91 -14.95 56.41
CA GLN A 776 38.62 -15.47 55.95
C GLN A 776 37.45 -14.64 56.49
N LEU A 777 37.45 -14.25 57.76
CA LEU A 777 36.40 -13.38 58.33
C LEU A 777 36.36 -12.00 57.67
N THR A 778 37.50 -11.39 57.37
CA THR A 778 37.53 -10.10 56.64
C THR A 778 37.09 -10.27 55.18
N TRP A 779 37.44 -11.38 54.52
CA TRP A 779 36.94 -11.71 53.17
C TRP A 779 35.43 -11.97 53.18
N TYR A 780 34.91 -12.79 54.09
CA TYR A 780 33.47 -13.04 54.25
C TYR A 780 32.71 -11.77 54.64
N THR A 781 33.27 -10.91 55.50
CA THR A 781 32.67 -9.62 55.87
C THR A 781 32.62 -8.67 54.67
N LYS A 782 33.67 -8.63 53.84
CA LYS A 782 33.69 -7.86 52.60
C LYS A 782 32.66 -8.40 51.59
N SER A 783 32.65 -9.71 51.38
CA SER A 783 31.69 -10.42 50.51
C SER A 783 30.23 -10.23 50.97
N LEU A 784 29.96 -10.25 52.28
CA LEU A 784 28.66 -9.91 52.87
C LEU A 784 28.30 -8.43 52.67
N ARG A 785 29.26 -7.52 52.77
CA ARG A 785 29.05 -6.08 52.54
C ARG A 785 28.73 -5.81 51.08
N ASP A 786 29.45 -6.46 50.16
CA ASP A 786 29.23 -6.35 48.71
C ASP A 786 27.90 -7.02 48.30
N LYS A 787 27.55 -8.17 48.89
CA LYS A 787 26.21 -8.79 48.75
C LYS A 787 25.10 -7.94 49.35
N SER A 788 25.32 -7.30 50.49
CA SER A 788 24.34 -6.38 51.10
C SER A 788 24.15 -5.12 50.25
N ASN A 789 25.23 -4.60 49.64
CA ASN A 789 25.17 -3.51 48.67
C ASN A 789 24.44 -3.93 47.39
N GLN A 790 24.68 -5.14 46.87
CA GLN A 790 23.92 -5.71 45.74
C GLN A 790 22.43 -5.88 46.08
N MET A 791 22.09 -6.41 47.25
CA MET A 791 20.68 -6.50 47.70
C MET A 791 20.05 -5.13 47.92
N ARG A 792 20.82 -4.11 48.30
CA ARG A 792 20.34 -2.73 48.44
C ARG A 792 20.18 -2.03 47.08
N ALA A 793 20.99 -2.36 46.09
CA ALA A 793 20.82 -1.93 44.70
C ALA A 793 19.59 -2.59 44.08
N MET A 794 19.51 -3.93 44.09
CA MET A 794 18.33 -4.68 43.65
C MET A 794 17.06 -4.30 44.44
N GLY A 795 17.17 -3.92 45.72
CA GLY A 795 16.06 -3.39 46.52
C GLY A 795 15.60 -1.99 46.09
N LYS A 796 16.52 -1.12 45.66
CA LYS A 796 16.17 0.17 45.03
C LYS A 796 15.55 -0.03 43.64
N GLU A 797 16.10 -0.95 42.85
CA GLU A 797 15.55 -1.33 41.53
C GLU A 797 14.15 -1.92 41.70
N LEU A 798 13.96 -2.88 42.60
CA LEU A 798 12.64 -3.44 42.96
C LEU A 798 11.68 -2.37 43.47
N SER A 799 12.15 -1.40 44.27
CA SER A 799 11.31 -0.26 44.68
C SER A 799 10.95 0.65 43.50
N GLY A 800 11.84 0.83 42.53
CA GLY A 800 11.57 1.54 41.28
C GLY A 800 10.58 0.80 40.39
N TYR A 801 10.73 -0.52 40.23
CA TYR A 801 9.76 -1.37 39.55
C TYR A 801 8.41 -1.41 40.28
N HIS A 802 8.38 -1.44 41.61
CA HIS A 802 7.14 -1.40 42.38
C HIS A 802 6.42 -0.07 42.17
N LYS A 803 7.14 1.05 42.25
CA LYS A 803 6.59 2.37 41.95
C LYS A 803 6.10 2.48 40.51
N SER A 804 6.87 1.99 39.53
CA SER A 804 6.44 1.92 38.13
C SER A 804 5.20 1.02 37.94
N CYS A 805 5.05 -0.05 38.73
CA CYS A 805 3.82 -0.87 38.75
C CYS A 805 2.64 -0.15 39.43
N GLU A 806 2.88 0.73 40.39
CA GLU A 806 1.86 1.60 40.99
C GLU A 806 1.45 2.72 40.02
N ASP A 807 2.40 3.37 39.37
CA ASP A 807 2.17 4.37 38.32
C ASP A 807 1.37 3.75 37.15
N LEU A 808 1.78 2.57 36.66
CA LEU A 808 1.02 1.80 35.65
C LEU A 808 -0.36 1.33 36.15
N ARG A 809 -0.55 1.09 37.46
CA ARG A 809 -1.88 0.80 38.04
C ARG A 809 -2.75 2.06 38.11
N LEU A 810 -2.16 3.22 38.40
CA LEU A 810 -2.84 4.51 38.37
C LEU A 810 -3.25 4.85 36.93
N ASP A 811 -2.38 4.66 35.95
CA ASP A 811 -2.69 4.83 34.53
C ASP A 811 -3.75 3.82 34.05
N VAL A 812 -3.67 2.53 34.41
CA VAL A 812 -4.72 1.55 34.09
C VAL A 812 -6.06 1.92 34.74
N ASN A 813 -6.07 2.48 35.95
CA ASN A 813 -7.29 2.96 36.59
C ASN A 813 -7.79 4.27 35.96
N ARG A 814 -6.89 5.16 35.52
CA ARG A 814 -7.21 6.36 34.75
C ARG A 814 -7.84 5.98 33.41
N TYR A 815 -7.23 5.10 32.63
CA TYR A 815 -7.79 4.61 31.37
C TYR A 815 -9.10 3.84 31.57
N LYS A 816 -9.28 3.12 32.68
CA LYS A 816 -10.60 2.55 33.05
C LYS A 816 -11.64 3.65 33.31
N ASN A 817 -11.27 4.72 33.99
CA ASN A 817 -12.17 5.84 34.29
C ASN A 817 -12.49 6.66 33.02
N GLU A 818 -11.50 6.91 32.16
CA GLU A 818 -11.69 7.53 30.84
C GLU A 818 -12.55 6.63 29.92
N LEU A 819 -12.38 5.30 29.96
CA LEU A 819 -13.24 4.34 29.26
C LEU A 819 -14.67 4.28 29.83
N GLN A 820 -14.84 4.43 31.15
CA GLN A 820 -16.17 4.53 31.78
C GLN A 820 -16.85 5.86 31.46
N ALA A 821 -16.09 6.97 31.43
CA ALA A 821 -16.59 8.27 30.99
C ALA A 821 -17.00 8.22 29.51
N ALA A 822 -16.15 7.72 28.62
CA ALA A 822 -16.45 7.54 27.20
C ALA A 822 -17.65 6.59 26.97
N LYS A 823 -17.81 5.54 27.77
CA LYS A 823 -19.02 4.69 27.75
C LYS A 823 -20.24 5.45 28.25
N SER A 824 -20.14 6.21 29.34
CA SER A 824 -21.23 7.04 29.86
C SER A 824 -21.68 8.07 28.82
N ASP A 825 -20.75 8.77 28.18
CA ASP A 825 -21.00 9.73 27.10
C ASP A 825 -21.58 9.05 25.86
N TYR A 826 -21.08 7.89 25.45
CA TYR A 826 -21.66 7.10 24.37
C TYR A 826 -23.11 6.69 24.67
N PHE A 827 -23.39 6.20 25.89
CA PHE A 827 -24.75 5.88 26.34
C PHE A 827 -25.61 7.13 26.62
N ALA A 828 -25.03 8.32 26.82
CA ALA A 828 -25.75 9.58 26.98
C ALA A 828 -26.02 10.28 25.64
N ARG A 829 -25.16 10.11 24.62
CA ARG A 829 -25.41 10.50 23.23
C ARG A 829 -26.45 9.56 22.60
N ARG A 830 -26.28 8.24 22.76
CA ARG A 830 -27.27 7.23 22.32
C ARG A 830 -28.64 7.37 23.00
N ARG A 831 -28.73 7.88 24.24
CA ARG A 831 -30.00 8.23 24.90
C ARG A 831 -30.58 9.59 24.50
N ARG A 832 -29.79 10.49 23.91
CA ARG A 832 -30.26 11.79 23.39
C ARG A 832 -30.77 11.71 21.94
N GLY A 833 -30.45 10.65 21.21
CA GLY A 833 -31.06 10.36 19.90
C GLY A 833 -30.53 11.22 18.74
N GLU A 834 -29.40 11.90 18.95
CA GLU A 834 -28.81 12.80 17.95
C GLU A 834 -27.97 12.01 16.93
N LEU A 835 -28.50 11.90 15.70
CA LEU A 835 -27.74 11.52 14.52
C LEU A 835 -26.86 12.68 14.05
N PHE A 836 -25.64 12.34 13.63
CA PHE A 836 -24.68 13.13 12.83
C PHE A 836 -25.11 14.55 12.37
N THR A 837 -24.57 15.60 13.00
CA THR A 837 -24.50 16.96 12.40
C THR A 837 -23.29 17.76 12.91
N THR A 838 -22.46 18.22 11.95
CA THR A 838 -21.74 19.51 11.85
C THR A 838 -20.94 20.14 13.01
N ALA A 839 -19.73 20.62 12.65
CA ALA A 839 -18.94 21.74 13.22
C ALA A 839 -18.47 21.63 14.70
N ARG A 840 -17.20 21.83 15.09
CA ARG A 840 -16.14 22.79 14.69
C ARG A 840 -16.36 24.20 15.26
N ASP A 841 -15.80 24.46 16.45
CA ASP A 841 -15.31 25.80 16.79
C ASP A 841 -14.19 25.81 17.88
N SER A 842 -13.59 26.97 18.08
CA SER A 842 -12.36 27.28 18.87
C SER A 842 -12.55 27.31 20.42
N PRO A 843 -11.54 27.61 21.30
CA PRO A 843 -10.27 28.32 21.06
C PRO A 843 -8.97 27.74 21.70
N ALA A 844 -7.85 28.42 21.45
CA ALA A 844 -6.56 28.20 22.10
C ALA A 844 -6.37 29.04 23.38
N ILE A 845 -5.48 28.59 24.26
CA ILE A 845 -4.67 29.38 25.22
C ILE A 845 -3.34 28.62 25.39
N GLY A 846 -2.21 29.33 25.32
CA GLY A 846 -0.88 28.74 25.49
C GLY A 846 -0.35 28.85 26.93
N ASN A 847 0.87 28.35 27.18
CA ASN A 847 1.63 28.74 28.37
C ASN A 847 3.15 28.70 28.13
N THR A 848 3.90 29.51 28.88
CA THR A 848 5.32 29.81 28.57
C THR A 848 6.30 29.34 29.65
N VAL A 849 7.41 28.78 29.15
CA VAL A 849 8.79 28.77 29.68
C VAL A 849 9.03 29.18 31.16
N ALA A 850 9.45 28.22 31.98
CA ALA A 850 10.47 28.40 33.03
C ALA A 850 11.11 27.01 33.32
N ALA A 851 12.34 26.67 32.91
CA ALA A 851 13.67 27.26 33.20
C ALA A 851 14.34 26.72 34.49
N ARG A 852 15.17 25.67 34.36
CA ARG A 852 16.59 25.67 34.81
C ARG A 852 17.39 24.43 34.39
N MET A 853 18.58 24.69 33.83
CA MET A 853 19.76 23.81 33.89
C MET A 853 20.41 23.97 35.30
N ALA A 854 21.41 23.20 35.76
CA ALA A 854 22.36 22.30 35.10
C ALA A 854 22.80 21.17 36.07
N PRO A 855 23.50 20.11 35.60
CA PRO A 855 24.16 19.14 36.48
C PRO A 855 25.56 19.62 36.93
N ASP A 856 26.12 18.98 37.97
CA ASP A 856 27.57 19.03 38.24
C ASP A 856 28.05 17.74 38.95
N ALA A 857 29.31 17.34 38.71
CA ALA A 857 29.96 16.19 39.31
C ALA A 857 31.50 16.18 39.09
N GLY A 858 32.29 16.30 40.16
CA GLY A 858 33.71 15.89 40.13
C GLY A 858 34.65 16.58 41.14
N GLY A 859 35.38 15.78 41.92
CA GLY A 859 36.52 16.22 42.74
C GLY A 859 36.18 17.01 44.03
N GLY A 860 37.11 17.15 44.99
CA GLY A 860 38.40 16.45 45.10
C GLY A 860 39.40 17.14 46.03
N SER A 861 39.80 16.45 47.11
CA SER A 861 40.98 16.70 47.98
C SER A 861 41.12 18.03 48.75
N GLU A 862 41.55 17.88 50.02
CA GLU A 862 42.42 18.77 50.81
C GLU A 862 42.04 20.25 51.06
N THR A 863 41.60 20.56 52.29
CA THR A 863 42.55 20.99 53.34
C THR A 863 41.89 21.09 54.74
N ARG A 864 42.60 20.58 55.75
CA ARG A 864 42.24 20.48 57.19
C ARG A 864 41.03 19.62 57.56
#